data_AF-A0A941X785-F1
#
_entry.id   AF-A0A941X785-F1
#
_cell.length_a   1.000
_cell.length_b   1.000
_cell.length_c   1.000
_cell.angle_alpha   90.00
_cell.angle_beta   90.00
_cell.angle_gamma   90.00
#
_symmetry.space_group_name_H-M   'P 1'
#
loop_
_entity.id
_entity.type
_entity.pdbx_description
1 polymer ?
#
loop_
_entity_poly.entity_id
_entity_poly.type
_entity_poly.pdbx_seq_one_letter_code
_entity_poly.pdbx_strand_id
1 'polypeptide(L)'
;MKKRIISFSLLLLMVLGITSCKGKQEEKQYLKKVDNIIQAIDELPDVVTLDDDIKVREISYSYESLPNEYKEKVTNYQKLQDAILKIDNLKKEQEYQTAANSVIRKINILPSLEDVRIEDKELVIAAREKYEELEEGAKAFVTNYDKLLDLEARIVELENEEEAIKKVIDLINNLPSSHDLTIHDKTLVEQAREEYEALSLEQKKEITNLALLEEAEAQMAIIEKDEQDKALAAEIVEMIYAIPSIENLTIDDKTMLQNIRYQYGTLSDNAKALVTNLEILEKAEEQMEILKYIEGLKTDAKHVDELIASLPSLEEVTLEDKARISNARNWYNRLSDDAKVYVTNLEKLKGLEQKIVELEQIELYKEKAEVVINLISALPSVDEITLDDQDVIVNARNKYNALSATVKSYVTNLDVLEAAEAKLQDLIKNKEYEVFFYLDGGTLEGTTLVSDQLYKGVYKGMNTLGTPKKDGYLFIGFFTNANCTGEIISTVSDTITLYAGWMIDNSNLPTSEILNCVSDQANSYTKDSLVLENDEATFTWSTSNPNLYHIEDGMGTISKVYQTHKEQTITVSVKIAYKNGDEEEKSKQITVDPVLFEDLPSTPVATYFSVGAMYAYKQYNERYQLDGTIFSETTKEALDIVYYAFVVPNADGSCYLTDTSYLEEVKELKNHNVRIIACVNGVSTDTCKAFMTITADATLRQKFVNNLMDLVEEYNLDGIDIDWESVSESVKVNATGMNQLMKDLREEMTLRQDAGGTPYFLSAAVPASSWGTASDRFDFVTLDQYVDYINIMSYDMNKTDTTTHLSPLYKSNYDRGYGFGCDYGVTRLTSLGLSRNKIIIGSAGYGKAYKVTGQSVSTTYPYLGVAGTLTQISGIPGSFASGTLYGNAIEALLATGRYQKYTEYDNNKLVGSYLYSSADEIFVTYDSEEAIIAKYQYAQSMEGVGIMCWCYSEDTSDTVINAIYKAMNM
;
A
#
# COMPACT_ATOMS: atom_id res chain seq x y z
N MET A 1 -164.67 130.15 50.29
CA MET A 1 -164.61 131.53 50.82
C MET A 1 -163.61 132.32 49.99
N LYS A 2 -164.04 133.47 49.44
CA LYS A 2 -163.27 134.70 49.15
C LYS A 2 -161.83 134.68 49.71
N LYS A 3 -160.76 135.05 48.99
CA LYS A 3 -160.56 136.31 48.24
C LYS A 3 -159.10 136.33 47.69
N ARG A 4 -158.90 136.98 46.53
CA ARG A 4 -157.67 137.68 46.05
C ARG A 4 -156.47 136.81 45.61
N ILE A 5 -155.66 137.07 44.58
CA ILE A 5 -155.49 138.09 43.51
C ILE A 5 -154.51 137.41 42.48
N ILE A 6 -154.90 137.19 41.22
CA ILE A 6 -154.41 137.83 39.95
C ILE A 6 -153.02 137.39 39.40
N SER A 7 -153.05 136.82 38.19
CA SER A 7 -152.09 136.89 37.05
C SER A 7 -150.72 136.19 37.11
N PHE A 8 -150.65 134.95 36.62
CA PHE A 8 -149.69 134.47 35.60
C PHE A 8 -150.17 133.10 35.07
N SER A 9 -151.25 133.14 34.29
CA SER A 9 -151.48 132.19 33.21
C SER A 9 -150.79 132.74 31.96
N LEU A 10 -150.30 131.84 31.10
CA LEU A 10 -149.79 132.06 29.73
C LEU A 10 -148.26 132.19 29.46
N LEU A 11 -147.33 131.53 30.19
CA LEU A 11 -145.94 131.34 29.67
C LEU A 11 -145.05 130.26 30.37
N LEU A 12 -145.45 129.00 30.54
CA LEU A 12 -144.49 127.85 30.50
C LEU A 12 -145.18 126.50 30.26
N LEU A 13 -146.14 126.51 29.34
CA LEU A 13 -146.72 125.31 28.72
C LEU A 13 -145.85 124.82 27.52
N MET A 14 -144.59 125.27 27.39
CA MET A 14 -143.69 124.91 26.28
C MET A 14 -142.58 123.91 26.63
N VAL A 15 -142.30 123.65 27.91
CA VAL A 15 -141.23 122.70 28.31
C VAL A 15 -141.77 121.28 28.58
N LEU A 16 -143.10 121.11 28.54
CA LEU A 16 -143.84 119.84 28.63
C LEU A 16 -143.93 119.05 27.30
N GLY A 17 -143.08 119.33 26.29
CA GLY A 17 -143.16 118.65 24.99
C GLY A 17 -142.03 117.66 24.64
N ILE A 18 -140.80 117.81 25.16
CA ILE A 18 -139.62 117.27 24.46
C ILE A 18 -138.79 116.26 25.27
N THR A 19 -138.83 116.25 26.60
CA THR A 19 -137.81 115.52 27.39
C THR A 19 -138.14 114.06 27.75
N SER A 20 -139.35 113.55 27.47
CA SER A 20 -139.73 112.16 27.81
C SER A 20 -139.34 111.09 26.77
N CYS A 21 -138.85 111.45 25.57
CA CYS A 21 -138.63 110.47 24.49
C CYS A 21 -137.18 110.00 24.27
N LYS A 22 -136.13 110.68 24.78
CA LYS A 22 -134.72 110.32 24.45
C LYS A 22 -134.11 109.19 25.30
N GLY A 23 -134.40 109.08 26.59
CA GLY A 23 -133.73 108.13 27.49
C GLY A 23 -134.05 106.64 27.29
N LYS A 24 -135.14 106.29 26.59
CA LYS A 24 -135.52 104.88 26.32
C LYS A 24 -134.96 104.32 25.00
N GLN A 25 -134.24 105.13 24.22
CA GLN A 25 -133.79 104.73 22.87
C GLN A 25 -132.33 104.21 22.87
N GLU A 26 -131.48 104.63 23.80
CA GLU A 26 -130.06 104.24 23.90
C GLU A 26 -129.85 102.84 24.52
N GLU A 27 -130.56 102.49 25.60
CA GLU A 27 -130.50 101.16 26.23
C GLU A 27 -130.87 100.04 25.25
N LYS A 28 -131.81 100.33 24.35
CA LYS A 28 -132.26 99.40 23.31
C LYS A 28 -131.17 99.10 22.26
N GLN A 29 -130.18 99.99 22.10
CA GLN A 29 -129.09 99.83 21.14
C GLN A 29 -127.99 98.89 21.66
N TYR A 30 -127.64 98.97 22.95
CA TYR A 30 -126.62 98.10 23.55
C TYR A 30 -127.10 96.66 23.74
N LEU A 31 -128.36 96.46 24.14
CA LEU A 31 -128.95 95.12 24.19
C LEU A 31 -128.93 94.44 22.81
N LYS A 32 -129.19 95.20 21.74
CA LYS A 32 -129.07 94.67 20.37
C LYS A 32 -127.63 94.28 20.00
N LYS A 33 -126.60 94.97 20.52
CA LYS A 33 -125.20 94.58 20.32
C LYS A 33 -124.84 93.30 21.09
N VAL A 34 -125.36 93.13 22.31
CA VAL A 34 -125.22 91.89 23.09
C VAL A 34 -125.80 90.72 22.31
N ASP A 35 -127.03 90.85 21.80
CA ASP A 35 -127.68 89.79 21.01
C ASP A 35 -126.86 89.42 19.77
N ASN A 36 -126.31 90.42 19.06
CA ASN A 36 -125.45 90.18 17.91
C ASN A 36 -124.15 89.43 18.29
N ILE A 37 -123.56 89.72 19.45
CA ILE A 37 -122.34 89.05 19.92
C ILE A 37 -122.65 87.61 20.34
N ILE A 38 -123.75 87.38 21.08
CA ILE A 38 -124.22 86.03 21.41
C ILE A 38 -124.41 85.23 20.12
N GLN A 39 -125.12 85.79 19.14
CA GLN A 39 -125.34 85.13 17.86
C GLN A 39 -124.02 84.83 17.14
N ALA A 40 -123.07 85.79 17.10
CA ALA A 40 -121.79 85.56 16.46
C ALA A 40 -120.94 84.49 17.16
N ILE A 41 -121.03 84.39 18.50
CA ILE A 41 -120.38 83.31 19.27
C ILE A 41 -121.07 81.96 18.99
N ASP A 42 -122.40 81.91 18.90
CA ASP A 42 -123.14 80.68 18.59
C ASP A 42 -122.81 80.17 17.17
N GLU A 43 -122.59 81.10 16.24
CA GLU A 43 -122.16 80.83 14.86
C GLU A 43 -120.69 80.39 14.75
N LEU A 44 -119.90 80.43 15.83
CA LEU A 44 -118.57 79.80 15.82
C LEU A 44 -118.71 78.28 15.63
N PRO A 45 -117.89 77.69 14.74
CA PRO A 45 -117.95 76.26 14.46
C PRO A 45 -117.60 75.47 15.72
N ASP A 46 -118.20 74.28 15.87
CA ASP A 46 -117.92 73.39 17.00
C ASP A 46 -116.50 72.82 16.96
N VAL A 47 -115.88 72.80 15.76
CA VAL A 47 -114.46 72.47 15.57
C VAL A 47 -113.74 73.73 15.12
N VAL A 48 -112.92 74.28 16.01
CA VAL A 48 -112.16 75.51 15.76
C VAL A 48 -110.83 75.15 15.11
N THR A 49 -110.57 75.74 13.95
CA THR A 49 -109.36 75.59 13.14
C THR A 49 -108.59 76.90 13.07
N LEU A 50 -107.34 76.88 12.60
CA LEU A 50 -106.55 78.12 12.45
C LEU A 50 -107.20 79.15 11.51
N ASP A 51 -108.03 78.71 10.54
CA ASP A 51 -108.76 79.61 9.64
C ASP A 51 -109.84 80.43 10.35
N ASP A 52 -110.30 79.95 11.52
CA ASP A 52 -111.29 80.63 12.35
C ASP A 52 -110.67 81.73 13.24
N ASP A 53 -109.33 81.85 13.30
CA ASP A 53 -108.59 82.79 14.17
C ASP A 53 -109.09 84.23 14.02
N ILE A 54 -109.28 84.69 12.78
CA ILE A 54 -109.74 86.05 12.50
C ILE A 54 -111.15 86.26 13.05
N LYS A 55 -112.07 85.34 12.76
CA LYS A 55 -113.47 85.43 13.23
C LYS A 55 -113.54 85.37 14.76
N VAL A 56 -112.83 84.43 15.39
CA VAL A 56 -112.76 84.28 16.84
C VAL A 56 -112.23 85.58 17.49
N ARG A 57 -111.18 86.19 16.93
CA ARG A 57 -110.67 87.47 17.43
C ARG A 57 -111.63 88.63 17.21
N GLU A 58 -112.28 88.73 16.06
CA GLU A 58 -113.27 89.79 15.79
C GLU A 58 -114.45 89.73 16.76
N ILE A 59 -114.93 88.52 17.06
CA ILE A 59 -115.97 88.30 18.05
C ILE A 59 -115.44 88.64 19.45
N SER A 60 -114.21 88.24 19.78
CA SER A 60 -113.55 88.63 21.04
C SER A 60 -113.41 90.14 21.19
N TYR A 61 -112.97 90.87 20.15
CA TYR A 61 -112.88 92.33 20.19
C TYR A 61 -114.25 92.98 20.33
N SER A 62 -115.27 92.45 19.63
CA SER A 62 -116.63 92.95 19.73
C SER A 62 -117.19 92.76 21.14
N TYR A 63 -116.99 91.58 21.74
CA TYR A 63 -117.29 91.31 23.15
C TYR A 63 -116.56 92.29 24.07
N GLU A 64 -115.25 92.48 23.88
CA GLU A 64 -114.44 93.38 24.70
C GLU A 64 -114.85 94.85 24.63
N SER A 65 -115.50 95.27 23.53
CA SER A 65 -115.99 96.64 23.32
C SER A 65 -117.32 96.97 24.03
N LEU A 66 -118.01 95.98 24.59
CA LEU A 66 -119.23 96.21 25.37
C LEU A 66 -118.90 96.89 26.72
N PRO A 67 -119.71 97.84 27.23
CA PRO A 67 -119.58 98.28 28.61
C PRO A 67 -119.84 97.10 29.57
N ASN A 68 -119.17 97.10 30.73
CA ASN A 68 -119.15 95.95 31.65
C ASN A 68 -120.55 95.44 32.05
N GLU A 69 -121.50 96.34 32.29
CA GLU A 69 -122.89 95.98 32.64
C GLU A 69 -123.63 95.19 31.53
N TYR A 70 -123.12 95.19 30.30
CA TYR A 70 -123.66 94.43 29.17
C TYR A 70 -122.82 93.20 28.80
N LYS A 71 -121.52 93.13 29.16
CA LYS A 71 -120.69 91.93 28.95
C LYS A 71 -121.26 90.72 29.70
N GLU A 72 -121.70 90.94 30.95
CA GLU A 72 -122.35 89.90 31.78
C GLU A 72 -123.64 89.34 31.15
N LYS A 73 -124.23 90.04 30.18
CA LYS A 73 -125.43 89.59 29.47
C LYS A 73 -125.12 88.69 28.26
N VAL A 74 -123.86 88.57 27.82
CA VAL A 74 -123.45 87.62 26.78
C VAL A 74 -123.26 86.25 27.44
N THR A 75 -124.29 85.42 27.37
CA THR A 75 -124.38 84.19 28.15
C THR A 75 -123.49 83.06 27.66
N ASN A 76 -122.99 83.11 26.42
CA ASN A 76 -122.23 82.03 25.77
C ASN A 76 -120.72 82.33 25.62
N TYR A 77 -120.18 83.31 26.36
CA TYR A 77 -118.77 83.72 26.30
C TYR A 77 -117.75 82.57 26.50
N GLN A 78 -118.09 81.51 27.24
CA GLN A 78 -117.21 80.35 27.42
C GLN A 78 -116.85 79.67 26.09
N LYS A 79 -117.80 79.56 25.15
CA LYS A 79 -117.54 78.96 23.82
C LYS A 79 -116.47 79.75 23.06
N LEU A 80 -116.47 81.07 23.22
CA LEU A 80 -115.44 81.95 22.67
C LEU A 80 -114.08 81.76 23.38
N GLN A 81 -114.06 81.62 24.71
CA GLN A 81 -112.80 81.35 25.44
C GLN A 81 -112.16 80.01 25.04
N ASP A 82 -112.97 78.96 24.90
CA ASP A 82 -112.49 77.64 24.47
C ASP A 82 -111.97 77.69 23.03
N ALA A 83 -112.63 78.46 22.15
CA ALA A 83 -112.16 78.71 20.80
C ALA A 83 -110.81 79.43 20.77
N ILE A 84 -110.61 80.46 21.60
CA ILE A 84 -109.33 81.18 21.73
C ILE A 84 -108.23 80.22 22.19
N LEU A 85 -108.46 79.45 23.26
CA LEU A 85 -107.46 78.51 23.78
C LEU A 85 -107.12 77.42 22.75
N LYS A 86 -108.10 76.94 21.98
CA LYS A 86 -107.87 75.96 20.92
C LYS A 86 -107.03 76.54 19.77
N ILE A 87 -107.31 77.79 19.35
CA ILE A 87 -106.50 78.52 18.37
C ILE A 87 -105.06 78.66 18.86
N ASP A 88 -104.85 79.05 20.11
CA ASP A 88 -103.50 79.26 20.66
C ASP A 88 -102.72 77.94 20.74
N ASN A 89 -103.36 76.83 21.13
CA ASN A 89 -102.75 75.50 21.09
C ASN A 89 -102.43 75.04 19.66
N LEU A 90 -103.32 75.27 18.69
CA LEU A 90 -103.07 74.94 17.28
C LEU A 90 -101.94 75.78 16.68
N LYS A 91 -101.81 77.05 17.09
CA LYS A 91 -100.66 77.89 16.71
C LYS A 91 -99.37 77.37 17.32
N LYS A 92 -99.40 76.95 18.59
CA LYS A 92 -98.23 76.37 19.26
C LYS A 92 -97.82 75.04 18.63
N GLU A 93 -98.78 74.20 18.23
CA GLU A 93 -98.53 72.96 17.50
C GLU A 93 -97.98 73.23 16.09
N GLN A 94 -98.49 74.24 15.38
CA GLN A 94 -97.94 74.68 14.09
C GLN A 94 -96.51 75.25 14.23
N GLU A 95 -96.22 75.95 15.33
CA GLU A 95 -94.87 76.42 15.68
C GLU A 95 -93.93 75.23 15.92
N TYR A 96 -94.35 74.22 16.71
CA TYR A 96 -93.59 72.99 16.94
C TYR A 96 -93.34 72.20 15.66
N GLN A 97 -94.35 72.04 14.79
CA GLN A 97 -94.16 71.40 13.48
C GLN A 97 -93.20 72.20 12.61
N THR A 98 -93.26 73.53 12.64
CA THR A 98 -92.34 74.38 11.86
C THR A 98 -90.90 74.25 12.35
N ALA A 99 -90.69 74.22 13.67
CA ALA A 99 -89.38 74.00 14.28
C ALA A 99 -88.82 72.60 13.98
N ALA A 100 -89.65 71.55 14.15
CA ALA A 100 -89.28 70.16 13.83
C ALA A 100 -88.95 69.98 12.34
N ASN A 101 -89.70 70.60 11.44
CA ASN A 101 -89.44 70.57 9.99
C ASN A 101 -88.08 71.15 9.58
N SER A 102 -87.50 72.03 10.39
CA SER A 102 -86.12 72.52 10.19
C SER A 102 -85.10 71.43 10.49
N VAL A 103 -85.29 70.70 11.60
CA VAL A 103 -84.43 69.58 12.02
C VAL A 103 -84.58 68.37 11.10
N ILE A 104 -85.81 67.99 10.73
CA ILE A 104 -86.09 66.91 9.77
C ILE A 104 -85.34 67.15 8.45
N ARG A 105 -85.36 68.39 7.93
CA ARG A 105 -84.63 68.75 6.72
C ARG A 105 -83.12 68.58 6.88
N LYS A 106 -82.56 68.97 8.02
CA LYS A 106 -81.14 68.76 8.33
C LYS A 106 -80.76 67.28 8.41
N ILE A 107 -81.58 66.44 9.03
CA ILE A 107 -81.32 64.99 9.10
C ILE A 107 -81.49 64.33 7.71
N ASN A 108 -82.41 64.81 6.88
CA ASN A 108 -82.64 64.25 5.54
C ASN A 108 -81.47 64.48 4.58
N ILE A 109 -80.74 65.59 4.71
CA ILE A 109 -79.56 65.87 3.89
C ILE A 109 -78.30 65.13 4.36
N LEU A 110 -78.32 64.52 5.56
CA LEU A 110 -77.23 63.65 5.98
C LEU A 110 -77.13 62.43 5.04
N PRO A 111 -75.92 61.87 4.85
CA PRO A 111 -75.73 60.67 4.06
C PRO A 111 -76.63 59.50 4.47
N SER A 112 -76.70 58.50 3.60
CA SER A 112 -77.27 57.20 3.97
C SER A 112 -76.33 56.48 4.94
N LEU A 113 -76.82 55.44 5.63
CA LEU A 113 -75.98 54.64 6.53
C LEU A 113 -74.83 53.92 5.79
N GLU A 114 -75.02 53.60 4.51
CA GLU A 114 -74.00 52.97 3.66
C GLU A 114 -72.97 53.98 3.13
N ASP A 115 -73.38 55.25 2.99
CA ASP A 115 -72.54 56.31 2.40
C ASP A 115 -71.86 57.20 3.45
N VAL A 116 -72.27 57.12 4.72
CA VAL A 116 -71.72 57.95 5.79
C VAL A 116 -70.24 57.66 5.97
N ARG A 117 -69.44 58.73 6.01
CA ARG A 117 -68.01 58.67 6.25
C ARG A 117 -67.66 59.45 7.50
N ILE A 118 -66.45 59.25 7.99
CA ILE A 118 -65.95 59.95 9.18
C ILE A 118 -65.98 61.48 9.01
N GLU A 119 -65.79 61.98 7.78
CA GLU A 119 -65.87 63.40 7.43
C GLU A 119 -67.27 64.01 7.63
N ASP A 120 -68.32 63.19 7.67
CA ASP A 120 -69.70 63.63 7.93
C ASP A 120 -70.02 63.80 9.42
N LYS A 121 -69.10 63.43 10.32
CA LYS A 121 -69.26 63.52 11.77
C LYS A 121 -69.77 64.89 12.22
N GLU A 122 -69.16 65.97 11.72
CA GLU A 122 -69.55 67.33 12.07
C GLU A 122 -70.98 67.67 11.60
N LEU A 123 -71.43 67.09 10.48
CA LEU A 123 -72.81 67.27 10.01
C LEU A 123 -73.82 66.53 10.89
N VAL A 124 -73.47 65.31 11.32
CA VAL A 124 -74.28 64.50 12.25
C VAL A 124 -74.38 65.21 13.61
N ILE A 125 -73.26 65.70 14.15
CA ILE A 125 -73.23 66.50 15.38
C ILE A 125 -74.08 67.77 15.24
N ALA A 126 -73.95 68.52 14.15
CA ALA A 126 -74.75 69.73 13.93
C ALA A 126 -76.26 69.44 13.79
N ALA A 127 -76.64 68.25 13.30
CA ALA A 127 -78.03 67.81 13.27
C ALA A 127 -78.54 67.45 14.68
N ARG A 128 -77.72 66.76 15.49
CA ARG A 128 -77.98 66.48 16.91
C ARG A 128 -78.14 67.75 17.72
N GLU A 129 -77.22 68.70 17.63
CA GLU A 129 -77.31 69.97 18.34
C GLU A 129 -78.61 70.72 18.00
N LYS A 130 -79.00 70.73 16.72
CA LYS A 130 -80.26 71.34 16.30
C LYS A 130 -81.50 70.59 16.77
N TYR A 131 -81.44 69.27 16.92
CA TYR A 131 -82.49 68.49 17.56
C TYR A 131 -82.59 68.83 19.05
N GLU A 132 -81.47 68.99 19.75
CA GLU A 132 -81.45 69.33 21.18
C GLU A 132 -81.93 70.76 21.48
N GLU A 133 -81.79 71.70 20.55
CA GLU A 133 -82.36 73.05 20.64
C GLU A 133 -83.89 73.09 20.60
N LEU A 134 -84.56 72.00 20.18
CA LEU A 134 -86.02 71.94 20.14
C LEU A 134 -86.62 71.90 21.55
N GLU A 135 -87.72 72.62 21.73
CA GLU A 135 -88.57 72.48 22.91
C GLU A 135 -89.11 71.04 22.99
N GLU A 136 -89.31 70.51 24.20
CA GLU A 136 -89.67 69.10 24.43
C GLU A 136 -90.93 68.67 23.65
N GLY A 137 -91.92 69.55 23.53
CA GLY A 137 -93.13 69.32 22.73
C GLY A 137 -92.89 69.26 21.22
N ALA A 138 -91.81 69.86 20.71
CA ALA A 138 -91.45 69.86 19.29
C ALA A 138 -90.64 68.63 18.87
N LYS A 139 -89.87 68.02 19.78
CA LYS A 139 -89.05 66.82 19.49
C LYS A 139 -89.90 65.65 18.98
N ALA A 140 -91.11 65.47 19.53
CA ALA A 140 -92.04 64.41 19.12
C ALA A 140 -92.51 64.51 17.64
N PHE A 141 -92.35 65.67 17.00
CA PHE A 141 -92.70 65.86 15.59
C PHE A 141 -91.53 65.56 14.63
N VAL A 142 -90.33 65.26 15.12
CA VAL A 142 -89.17 64.89 14.28
C VAL A 142 -89.27 63.41 13.90
N THR A 143 -89.81 63.12 12.73
CA THR A 143 -90.16 61.75 12.32
C THR A 143 -88.99 60.88 11.85
N ASN A 144 -87.80 61.45 11.66
CA ASN A 144 -86.62 60.77 11.13
C ASN A 144 -85.46 60.70 12.13
N TYR A 145 -85.77 60.76 13.43
CA TYR A 145 -84.76 60.73 14.51
C TYR A 145 -83.95 59.43 14.54
N ASP A 146 -84.54 58.27 14.22
CA ASP A 146 -83.82 56.99 14.19
C ASP A 146 -82.64 57.02 13.21
N LYS A 147 -82.80 57.69 12.06
CA LYS A 147 -81.70 57.88 11.10
C LYS A 147 -80.52 58.62 11.74
N LEU A 148 -80.77 59.59 12.62
CA LEU A 148 -79.71 60.32 13.31
C LEU A 148 -78.98 59.42 14.31
N LEU A 149 -79.71 58.58 15.08
CA LEU A 149 -79.11 57.61 16.01
C LEU A 149 -78.26 56.56 15.30
N ASP A 150 -78.75 56.00 14.19
CA ASP A 150 -78.01 55.00 13.42
C ASP A 150 -76.73 55.59 12.82
N LEU A 151 -76.80 56.83 12.30
CA LEU A 151 -75.63 57.54 11.80
C LEU A 151 -74.62 57.85 12.92
N GLU A 152 -75.09 58.23 14.12
CA GLU A 152 -74.20 58.45 15.27
C GLU A 152 -73.47 57.16 15.69
N ALA A 153 -74.19 56.04 15.77
CA ALA A 153 -73.59 54.75 16.06
C ALA A 153 -72.57 54.35 14.99
N ARG A 154 -72.90 54.55 13.71
CA ARG A 154 -71.98 54.24 12.60
C ARG A 154 -70.76 55.17 12.59
N ILE A 155 -70.89 56.44 12.94
CA ILE A 155 -69.74 57.34 13.12
C ILE A 155 -68.81 56.83 14.22
N VAL A 156 -69.35 56.36 15.36
CA VAL A 156 -68.52 55.76 16.43
C VAL A 156 -67.83 54.47 15.98
N GLU A 157 -68.49 53.64 15.18
CA GLU A 157 -67.85 52.47 14.56
C GLU A 157 -66.72 52.88 13.63
N LEU A 158 -66.95 53.85 12.74
CA LEU A 158 -65.94 54.38 11.83
C LEU A 158 -64.75 55.00 12.59
N GLU A 159 -64.98 55.69 13.71
CA GLU A 159 -63.92 56.20 14.58
C GLU A 159 -63.07 55.07 15.18
N ASN A 160 -63.71 54.00 15.66
CA ASN A 160 -63.00 52.84 16.18
C ASN A 160 -62.26 52.08 15.08
N GLU A 161 -62.82 52.03 13.86
CA GLU A 161 -62.18 51.47 12.68
C GLU A 161 -60.91 52.27 12.31
N GLU A 162 -60.99 53.60 12.30
CA GLU A 162 -59.85 54.51 12.00
C GLU A 162 -58.76 54.41 13.07
N GLU A 163 -59.12 54.33 14.35
CA GLU A 163 -58.17 54.18 15.45
C GLU A 163 -57.48 52.80 15.45
N ALA A 164 -58.19 51.73 15.08
CA ALA A 164 -57.60 50.39 14.94
C ALA A 164 -56.57 50.34 13.77
N ILE A 165 -56.90 50.95 12.63
CA ILE A 165 -56.00 51.09 11.49
C ILE A 165 -54.76 51.91 11.89
N LYS A 166 -54.97 53.05 12.53
CA LYS A 166 -53.90 53.94 13.00
C LYS A 166 -52.96 53.24 13.97
N LYS A 167 -53.49 52.48 14.93
CA LYS A 167 -52.68 51.69 15.87
C LYS A 167 -51.72 50.75 15.14
N VAL A 168 -52.20 50.03 14.12
CA VAL A 168 -51.35 49.12 13.33
C VAL A 168 -50.32 49.91 12.51
N ILE A 169 -50.71 51.02 11.88
CA ILE A 169 -49.78 51.89 11.14
C ILE A 169 -48.66 52.41 12.06
N ASP A 170 -49.01 52.86 13.26
CA ASP A 170 -48.05 53.39 14.24
C ASP A 170 -47.12 52.28 14.75
N LEU A 171 -47.63 51.08 15.02
CA LEU A 171 -46.80 49.93 15.40
C LEU A 171 -45.79 49.59 14.30
N ILE A 172 -46.21 49.54 13.03
CA ILE A 172 -45.33 49.25 11.89
C ILE A 172 -44.31 50.38 11.70
N ASN A 173 -44.71 51.64 11.82
CA ASN A 173 -43.80 52.79 11.66
C ASN A 173 -42.76 52.91 12.79
N ASN A 174 -43.08 52.39 13.97
CA ASN A 174 -42.18 52.37 15.13
C ASN A 174 -41.23 51.17 15.12
N LEU A 175 -41.37 50.23 14.19
CA LEU A 175 -40.38 49.16 14.04
C LEU A 175 -39.03 49.79 13.65
N PRO A 176 -37.91 49.29 14.21
CA PRO A 176 -36.58 49.65 13.73
C PRO A 176 -36.45 49.39 12.23
N SER A 177 -35.56 50.13 11.57
CA SER A 177 -35.26 49.85 10.17
C SER A 177 -34.74 48.42 10.01
N SER A 178 -34.94 47.80 8.85
CA SER A 178 -34.44 46.45 8.57
C SER A 178 -32.94 46.27 8.84
N HIS A 179 -32.16 47.35 8.76
CA HIS A 179 -30.72 47.34 9.00
C HIS A 179 -30.34 47.48 10.49
N ASP A 180 -31.26 47.99 11.31
CA ASP A 180 -31.06 48.23 12.74
C ASP A 180 -31.77 47.20 13.64
N LEU A 181 -32.57 46.29 13.04
CA LEU A 181 -33.25 45.22 13.77
C LEU A 181 -32.27 44.31 14.49
N THR A 182 -32.62 43.95 15.72
CA THR A 182 -31.91 42.98 16.55
C THR A 182 -32.87 41.88 17.03
N ILE A 183 -32.33 40.77 17.55
CA ILE A 183 -33.16 39.69 18.10
C ILE A 183 -34.08 40.15 19.24
N HIS A 184 -33.75 41.26 19.92
CA HIS A 184 -34.57 41.83 20.99
C HIS A 184 -35.83 42.53 20.49
N ASP A 185 -35.90 42.85 19.20
CA ASP A 185 -37.04 43.50 18.57
C ASP A 185 -38.10 42.51 18.09
N LYS A 186 -37.83 41.19 18.20
CA LYS A 186 -38.74 40.11 17.76
C LYS A 186 -40.17 40.31 18.26
N THR A 187 -40.34 40.60 19.55
CA THR A 187 -41.66 40.78 20.15
C THR A 187 -42.42 41.98 19.57
N LEU A 188 -41.71 43.03 19.11
CA LEU A 188 -42.34 44.19 18.49
C LEU A 188 -42.87 43.84 17.09
N VAL A 189 -42.08 43.08 16.30
CA VAL A 189 -42.49 42.60 14.97
C VAL A 189 -43.68 41.65 15.09
N GLU A 190 -43.64 40.69 16.03
CA GLU A 190 -44.74 39.77 16.30
C GLU A 190 -46.00 40.51 16.76
N GLN A 191 -45.86 41.51 17.64
CA GLN A 191 -46.98 42.33 18.09
C GLN A 191 -47.63 43.13 16.95
N ALA A 192 -46.83 43.73 16.07
CA ALA A 192 -47.33 44.46 14.90
C ALA A 192 -48.12 43.53 13.96
N ARG A 193 -47.65 42.29 13.75
CA ARG A 193 -48.35 41.28 12.97
C ARG A 193 -49.63 40.81 13.64
N GLU A 194 -49.62 40.55 14.95
CA GLU A 194 -50.81 40.13 15.69
C GLU A 194 -51.93 41.17 15.59
N GLU A 195 -51.59 42.45 15.79
CA GLU A 195 -52.54 43.56 15.69
C GLU A 195 -53.03 43.78 14.25
N TYR A 196 -52.16 43.60 13.25
CA TYR A 196 -52.58 43.57 11.84
C TYR A 196 -53.56 42.43 11.58
N GLU A 197 -53.29 41.22 12.08
CA GLU A 197 -54.16 40.05 11.86
C GLU A 197 -55.53 40.19 12.51
N ALA A 198 -55.63 40.95 13.61
CA ALA A 198 -56.88 41.29 14.28
C ALA A 198 -57.79 42.24 13.47
N LEU A 199 -57.26 42.91 12.44
CA LEU A 199 -58.05 43.77 11.54
C LEU A 199 -58.96 42.94 10.61
N SER A 200 -60.13 43.52 10.27
CA SER A 200 -61.00 42.98 9.22
C SER A 200 -60.36 43.07 7.83
N LEU A 201 -60.91 42.32 6.86
CA LEU A 201 -60.40 42.31 5.49
C LEU A 201 -60.43 43.68 4.80
N GLU A 202 -61.41 44.53 5.10
CA GLU A 202 -61.47 45.87 4.53
C GLU A 202 -60.46 46.81 5.20
N GLN A 203 -60.31 46.74 6.53
CA GLN A 203 -59.31 47.52 7.27
C GLN A 203 -57.87 47.18 6.85
N LYS A 204 -57.57 45.90 6.59
CA LYS A 204 -56.25 45.45 6.11
C LYS A 204 -55.85 46.09 4.77
N LYS A 205 -56.81 46.45 3.90
CA LYS A 205 -56.52 47.12 2.61
C LYS A 205 -56.07 48.56 2.79
N GLU A 206 -56.40 49.19 3.93
CA GLU A 206 -56.02 50.57 4.24
C GLU A 206 -54.63 50.67 4.88
N ILE A 207 -54.02 49.54 5.26
CA ILE A 207 -52.64 49.49 5.77
C ILE A 207 -51.65 49.69 4.61
N THR A 208 -51.17 50.92 4.46
CA THR A 208 -50.30 51.32 3.35
C THR A 208 -48.82 50.96 3.54
N ASN A 209 -48.39 50.73 4.77
CA ASN A 209 -46.99 50.46 5.14
C ASN A 209 -46.70 48.98 5.44
N LEU A 210 -47.60 48.05 5.08
CA LEU A 210 -47.46 46.61 5.33
C LEU A 210 -46.12 46.03 4.84
N ALA A 211 -45.59 46.54 3.73
CA ALA A 211 -44.30 46.11 3.19
C ALA A 211 -43.14 46.27 4.18
N LEU A 212 -43.19 47.27 5.08
CA LEU A 212 -42.18 47.45 6.13
C LEU A 212 -42.24 46.34 7.18
N LEU A 213 -43.44 45.88 7.54
CA LEU A 213 -43.64 44.75 8.44
C LEU A 213 -43.14 43.45 7.80
N GLU A 214 -43.49 43.20 6.53
CA GLU A 214 -43.03 42.01 5.79
C GLU A 214 -41.51 42.00 5.62
N GLU A 215 -40.88 43.16 5.38
CA GLU A 215 -39.42 43.29 5.34
C GLU A 215 -38.80 43.03 6.71
N ALA A 216 -39.38 43.58 7.79
CA ALA A 216 -38.92 43.35 9.16
C ALA A 216 -39.04 41.88 9.58
N GLU A 217 -40.11 41.19 9.18
CA GLU A 217 -40.30 39.75 9.43
C GLU A 217 -39.30 38.88 8.68
N ALA A 218 -39.07 39.17 7.39
CA ALA A 218 -38.09 38.47 6.59
C ALA A 218 -36.68 38.63 7.19
N GLN A 219 -36.35 39.85 7.64
CA GLN A 219 -35.07 40.12 8.29
C GLN A 219 -34.98 39.47 9.68
N MET A 220 -36.05 39.49 10.48
CA MET A 220 -36.08 38.84 11.79
C MET A 220 -35.87 37.32 11.66
N ALA A 221 -36.46 36.70 10.64
CA ALA A 221 -36.24 35.27 10.35
C ALA A 221 -34.76 34.97 10.02
N ILE A 222 -34.06 35.89 9.35
CA ILE A 222 -32.60 35.77 9.12
C ILE A 222 -31.84 35.94 10.43
N ILE A 223 -32.15 36.96 11.24
CA ILE A 223 -31.48 37.22 12.53
C ILE A 223 -31.67 36.05 13.50
N GLU A 224 -32.86 35.49 13.58
CA GLU A 224 -33.17 34.31 14.40
C GLU A 224 -32.35 33.10 13.95
N LYS A 225 -32.26 32.89 12.65
CA LYS A 225 -31.45 31.81 12.08
C LYS A 225 -29.96 32.03 12.36
N ASP A 226 -29.47 33.25 12.24
CA ASP A 226 -28.08 33.60 12.55
C ASP A 226 -27.76 33.40 14.04
N GLU A 227 -28.68 33.75 14.96
CA GLU A 227 -28.49 33.46 16.39
C GLU A 227 -28.59 31.97 16.73
N GLN A 228 -29.46 31.23 16.05
CA GLN A 228 -29.49 29.77 16.17
C GLN A 228 -28.18 29.15 15.69
N ASP A 229 -27.67 29.60 14.54
CA ASP A 229 -26.39 29.14 13.98
C ASP A 229 -25.22 29.48 14.92
N LYS A 230 -25.20 30.67 15.54
CA LYS A 230 -24.22 31.05 16.57
C LYS A 230 -24.29 30.18 17.81
N ALA A 231 -25.49 29.91 18.34
CA ALA A 231 -25.69 29.08 19.52
C ALA A 231 -25.20 27.64 19.27
N LEU A 232 -25.60 27.05 18.14
CA LEU A 232 -25.16 25.71 17.73
C LEU A 232 -23.65 25.64 17.52
N ALA A 233 -23.06 26.66 16.89
CA ALA A 233 -21.60 26.74 16.72
C ALA A 233 -20.87 26.82 18.07
N ALA A 234 -21.37 27.62 19.02
CA ALA A 234 -20.78 27.77 20.35
C ALA A 234 -20.76 26.45 21.14
N GLU A 235 -21.82 25.64 21.04
CA GLU A 235 -21.86 24.30 21.66
C GLU A 235 -20.76 23.39 21.11
N ILE A 236 -20.53 23.40 19.78
CA ILE A 236 -19.46 22.60 19.16
C ILE A 236 -18.08 23.12 19.57
N VAL A 237 -17.89 24.44 19.61
CA VAL A 237 -16.62 25.05 20.04
C VAL A 237 -16.24 24.59 21.46
N GLU A 238 -17.19 24.59 22.40
CA GLU A 238 -16.99 24.10 23.77
C GLU A 238 -16.66 22.60 23.80
N MET A 239 -17.37 21.77 23.02
CA MET A 239 -17.05 20.34 22.92
C MET A 239 -15.63 20.10 22.39
N ILE A 240 -15.19 20.89 21.40
CA ILE A 240 -13.83 20.81 20.86
C ILE A 240 -12.79 21.23 21.90
N TYR A 241 -13.04 22.26 22.70
CA TYR A 241 -12.12 22.65 23.78
C TYR A 241 -12.04 21.64 24.92
N ALA A 242 -13.08 20.81 25.10
CA ALA A 242 -13.07 19.73 26.08
C ALA A 242 -12.26 18.50 25.63
N ILE A 243 -11.79 18.44 24.37
CA ILE A 243 -10.95 17.34 23.88
C ILE A 243 -9.66 17.29 24.72
N PRO A 244 -9.27 16.11 25.25
CA PRO A 244 -7.99 15.94 25.93
C PRO A 244 -6.82 16.45 25.09
N SER A 245 -5.82 17.05 25.71
CA SER A 245 -4.61 17.45 25.00
C SER A 245 -3.99 16.26 24.25
N ILE A 246 -3.39 16.50 23.09
CA ILE A 246 -2.81 15.45 22.21
C ILE A 246 -1.94 14.44 22.97
N GLU A 247 -1.14 14.88 23.94
CA GLU A 247 -0.27 14.02 24.76
C GLU A 247 -1.02 13.09 25.73
N ASN A 248 -2.25 13.45 26.12
CA ASN A 248 -3.10 12.71 27.05
C ASN A 248 -4.24 11.96 26.34
N LEU A 249 -4.30 12.04 25.01
CA LEU A 249 -5.33 11.38 24.22
C LEU A 249 -5.10 9.86 24.22
N THR A 250 -6.16 9.09 24.38
CA THR A 250 -6.15 7.62 24.42
C THR A 250 -7.13 7.03 23.41
N ILE A 251 -7.02 5.73 23.11
CA ILE A 251 -7.92 5.06 22.16
C ILE A 251 -9.39 5.09 22.61
N ASP A 252 -9.65 5.20 23.92
CA ASP A 252 -11.00 5.24 24.49
C ASP A 252 -11.73 6.56 24.17
N ASP A 253 -10.98 7.63 23.85
CA ASP A 253 -11.54 8.95 23.49
C ASP A 253 -12.15 8.97 22.07
N LYS A 254 -11.99 7.89 21.29
CA LYS A 254 -12.47 7.80 19.91
C LYS A 254 -13.96 8.14 19.76
N THR A 255 -14.79 7.64 20.66
CA THR A 255 -16.25 7.85 20.59
C THR A 255 -16.60 9.33 20.79
N MET A 256 -15.85 10.02 21.65
CA MET A 256 -16.00 11.46 21.87
C MET A 256 -15.71 12.22 20.58
N LEU A 257 -14.57 11.98 19.94
CA LEU A 257 -14.19 12.66 18.69
C LEU A 257 -15.21 12.42 17.58
N GLN A 258 -15.66 11.16 17.41
CA GLN A 258 -16.68 10.81 16.42
C GLN A 258 -18.01 11.53 16.67
N ASN A 259 -18.42 11.65 17.93
CA ASN A 259 -19.63 12.39 18.29
C ASN A 259 -19.48 13.88 17.96
N ILE A 260 -18.34 14.51 18.30
CA ILE A 260 -18.09 15.93 17.97
C ILE A 260 -18.13 16.14 16.45
N ARG A 261 -17.46 15.27 15.67
CA ARG A 261 -17.45 15.34 14.20
C ARG A 261 -18.85 15.16 13.61
N TYR A 262 -19.64 14.24 14.15
CA TYR A 262 -21.01 14.02 13.74
C TYR A 262 -21.86 15.28 13.97
N GLN A 263 -21.83 15.84 15.18
CA GLN A 263 -22.58 17.05 15.53
C GLN A 263 -22.15 18.24 14.67
N TYR A 264 -20.85 18.45 14.46
CA TYR A 264 -20.33 19.45 13.52
C TYR A 264 -20.85 19.24 12.09
N GLY A 265 -20.92 18.00 11.62
CA GLY A 265 -21.43 17.65 10.30
C GLY A 265 -22.88 18.07 10.06
N THR A 266 -23.71 18.08 11.11
CA THR A 266 -25.13 18.48 11.07
C THR A 266 -25.36 19.99 11.02
N LEU A 267 -24.34 20.80 11.28
CA LEU A 267 -24.43 22.26 11.23
C LEU A 267 -24.67 22.79 9.80
N SER A 268 -25.34 23.94 9.72
CA SER A 268 -25.44 24.74 8.49
C SER A 268 -24.07 25.29 8.09
N ASP A 269 -23.88 25.69 6.82
CA ASP A 269 -22.60 26.26 6.37
C ASP A 269 -22.23 27.54 7.12
N ASN A 270 -23.22 28.36 7.49
CA ASN A 270 -23.04 29.56 8.31
C ASN A 270 -22.58 29.20 9.74
N ALA A 271 -23.25 28.25 10.39
CA ALA A 271 -22.84 27.77 11.72
C ALA A 271 -21.44 27.14 11.69
N LYS A 272 -21.10 26.37 10.64
CA LYS A 272 -19.76 25.78 10.47
C LYS A 272 -18.67 26.85 10.38
N ALA A 273 -18.93 27.96 9.69
CA ALA A 273 -17.99 29.07 9.57
C ALA A 273 -17.69 29.78 10.90
N LEU A 274 -18.58 29.64 11.89
CA LEU A 274 -18.41 30.20 13.23
C LEU A 274 -17.60 29.31 14.18
N VAL A 275 -17.38 28.03 13.83
CA VAL A 275 -16.54 27.10 14.61
C VAL A 275 -15.07 27.33 14.26
N THR A 276 -14.41 28.21 15.02
CA THR A 276 -13.05 28.69 14.71
C THR A 276 -11.92 27.80 15.23
N ASN A 277 -12.20 26.85 16.12
CA ASN A 277 -11.21 25.97 16.76
C ASN A 277 -11.17 24.56 16.16
N LEU A 278 -11.72 24.36 14.95
CA LEU A 278 -11.83 23.05 14.30
C LEU A 278 -10.49 22.31 14.15
N GLU A 279 -9.39 23.05 14.01
CA GLU A 279 -8.02 22.50 13.90
C GLU A 279 -7.65 21.62 15.11
N ILE A 280 -8.21 21.88 16.31
CA ILE A 280 -7.99 21.05 17.50
C ILE A 280 -8.58 19.66 17.30
N LEU A 281 -9.81 19.59 16.78
CA LEU A 281 -10.48 18.32 16.48
C LEU A 281 -9.74 17.56 15.38
N GLU A 282 -9.31 18.25 14.32
CA GLU A 282 -8.57 17.64 13.21
C GLU A 282 -7.25 17.02 13.68
N LYS A 283 -6.47 17.75 14.50
CA LYS A 283 -5.23 17.22 15.10
C LYS A 283 -5.49 16.04 16.04
N ALA A 284 -6.58 16.07 16.81
CA ALA A 284 -6.95 14.96 17.68
C ALA A 284 -7.37 13.72 16.88
N GLU A 285 -8.09 13.89 15.77
CA GLU A 285 -8.45 12.81 14.84
C GLU A 285 -7.22 12.20 14.15
N GLU A 286 -6.26 13.03 13.70
CA GLU A 286 -4.98 12.56 13.17
C GLU A 286 -4.21 11.73 14.20
N GLN A 287 -4.11 12.23 15.44
CA GLN A 287 -3.47 11.50 16.53
C GLN A 287 -4.20 10.19 16.85
N MET A 288 -5.53 10.17 16.78
CA MET A 288 -6.33 8.97 17.03
C MET A 288 -6.03 7.85 16.02
N GLU A 289 -5.81 8.17 14.75
CA GLU A 289 -5.40 7.16 13.76
C GLU A 289 -3.99 6.64 14.04
N ILE A 290 -3.07 7.48 14.53
CA ILE A 290 -1.73 7.02 15.00
C ILE A 290 -1.87 6.08 16.20
N LEU A 291 -2.68 6.45 17.21
CA LEU A 291 -2.91 5.61 18.40
C LEU A 291 -3.52 4.26 18.03
N LYS A 292 -4.49 4.25 17.13
CA LYS A 292 -5.12 3.03 16.61
C LYS A 292 -4.15 2.17 15.82
N TYR A 293 -3.27 2.78 15.03
CA TYR A 293 -2.20 2.07 14.35
C TYR A 293 -1.28 1.38 15.37
N ILE A 294 -0.77 2.13 16.36
CA ILE A 294 0.10 1.59 17.42
C ILE A 294 -0.59 0.49 18.24
N GLU A 295 -1.87 0.63 18.59
CA GLU A 295 -2.64 -0.39 19.31
C GLU A 295 -2.77 -1.67 18.48
N GLY A 296 -2.95 -1.55 17.15
CA GLY A 296 -2.89 -2.67 16.22
C GLY A 296 -1.54 -3.38 16.24
N LEU A 297 -0.44 -2.61 16.13
CA LEU A 297 0.92 -3.15 16.21
C LEU A 297 1.17 -3.90 17.53
N LYS A 298 0.74 -3.33 18.66
CA LYS A 298 0.87 -3.96 19.98
C LYS A 298 0.02 -5.22 20.10
N THR A 299 -1.18 -5.24 19.52
CA THR A 299 -2.06 -6.42 19.51
C THR A 299 -1.42 -7.56 18.72
N ASP A 300 -0.86 -7.25 17.53
CA ASP A 300 -0.18 -8.23 16.69
C ASP A 300 1.08 -8.76 17.38
N ALA A 301 1.88 -7.89 18.00
CA ALA A 301 3.06 -8.28 18.77
C ALA A 301 2.71 -9.13 20.00
N LYS A 302 1.63 -8.78 20.71
CA LYS A 302 1.14 -9.54 21.87
C LYS A 302 0.78 -10.98 21.50
N HIS A 303 0.16 -11.19 20.34
CA HIS A 303 -0.15 -12.55 19.88
C HIS A 303 1.13 -13.40 19.72
N VAL A 304 2.19 -12.82 19.15
CA VAL A 304 3.50 -13.47 19.03
C VAL A 304 4.11 -13.74 20.41
N ASP A 305 4.06 -12.78 21.33
CA ASP A 305 4.58 -12.98 22.69
C ASP A 305 3.83 -14.08 23.46
N GLU A 306 2.52 -14.21 23.28
CA GLU A 306 1.73 -15.31 23.85
C GLU A 306 2.11 -16.68 23.28
N LEU A 307 2.34 -16.75 21.95
CA LEU A 307 2.85 -17.95 21.30
C LEU A 307 4.22 -18.34 21.88
N ILE A 308 5.16 -17.38 21.99
CA ILE A 308 6.50 -17.64 22.55
C ILE A 308 6.43 -18.01 24.04
N ALA A 309 5.54 -17.40 24.80
CA ALA A 309 5.33 -17.71 26.21
C ALA A 309 4.89 -19.16 26.40
N SER A 310 4.05 -19.70 25.49
CA SER A 310 3.55 -21.07 25.52
C SER A 310 4.58 -22.15 25.15
N LEU A 311 5.72 -21.75 24.56
CA LEU A 311 6.80 -22.67 24.22
C LEU A 311 7.50 -23.19 25.47
N PRO A 312 8.09 -24.40 25.43
CA PRO A 312 8.83 -24.97 26.55
C PRO A 312 10.02 -24.10 26.99
N SER A 313 10.60 -24.43 28.13
CA SER A 313 11.89 -23.85 28.54
C SER A 313 13.04 -24.41 27.68
N LEU A 314 14.20 -23.73 27.69
CA LEU A 314 15.40 -24.19 26.95
C LEU A 314 15.91 -25.57 27.42
N GLU A 315 15.61 -25.96 28.66
CA GLU A 315 16.04 -27.24 29.23
C GLU A 315 15.08 -28.38 28.89
N GLU A 316 13.80 -28.08 28.64
CA GLU A 316 12.74 -29.06 28.39
C GLU A 316 12.40 -29.22 26.90
N VAL A 317 12.91 -28.34 26.04
CA VAL A 317 12.62 -28.38 24.61
C VAL A 317 13.11 -29.68 23.96
N THR A 318 12.26 -30.24 23.10
CA THR A 318 12.51 -31.48 22.35
C THR A 318 12.26 -31.26 20.87
N LEU A 319 12.62 -32.24 20.03
CA LEU A 319 12.36 -32.17 18.59
C LEU A 319 10.86 -32.10 18.24
N GLU A 320 9.96 -32.59 19.10
CA GLU A 320 8.51 -32.47 18.92
C GLU A 320 8.03 -31.01 18.97
N ASP A 321 8.80 -30.11 19.60
CA ASP A 321 8.47 -28.70 19.74
C ASP A 321 8.79 -27.86 18.50
N LYS A 322 9.56 -28.42 17.56
CA LYS A 322 10.03 -27.73 16.34
C LYS A 322 8.89 -27.01 15.62
N ALA A 323 7.77 -27.69 15.39
CA ALA A 323 6.63 -27.11 14.69
C ALA A 323 6.03 -25.90 15.43
N ARG A 324 5.98 -25.95 16.77
CA ARG A 324 5.45 -24.84 17.58
C ARG A 324 6.40 -23.64 17.58
N ILE A 325 7.70 -23.89 17.68
CA ILE A 325 8.76 -22.87 17.61
C ILE A 325 8.77 -22.20 16.23
N SER A 326 8.75 -22.98 15.15
CA SER A 326 8.67 -22.46 13.78
C SER A 326 7.37 -21.68 13.54
N ASN A 327 6.25 -22.12 14.11
CA ASN A 327 5.00 -21.36 14.05
C ASN A 327 5.15 -19.99 14.72
N ALA A 328 5.73 -19.91 15.93
CA ALA A 328 5.98 -18.64 16.61
C ALA A 328 6.90 -17.72 15.77
N ARG A 329 7.97 -18.25 15.15
CA ARG A 329 8.83 -17.51 14.22
C ARG A 329 8.10 -17.01 12.98
N ASN A 330 7.23 -17.83 12.40
CA ASN A 330 6.45 -17.44 11.22
C ASN A 330 5.48 -16.30 11.55
N TRP A 331 4.83 -16.33 12.71
CA TRP A 331 4.00 -15.22 13.18
C TRP A 331 4.83 -13.97 13.44
N TYR A 332 6.02 -14.08 14.04
CA TYR A 332 6.96 -12.95 14.19
C TYR A 332 7.39 -12.36 12.84
N ASN A 333 7.71 -13.19 11.84
CA ASN A 333 8.19 -12.73 10.53
C ASN A 333 7.08 -12.04 9.71
N ARG A 334 5.81 -12.33 10.00
CA ARG A 334 4.63 -11.67 9.37
C ARG A 334 4.35 -10.29 9.95
N LEU A 335 4.92 -9.96 11.11
CA LEU A 335 4.79 -8.62 11.68
C LEU A 335 5.47 -7.59 10.76
N SER A 336 4.89 -6.39 10.69
CA SER A 336 5.59 -5.23 10.13
C SER A 336 6.82 -4.90 10.98
N ASP A 337 7.80 -4.20 10.40
CA ASP A 337 9.00 -3.81 11.15
C ASP A 337 8.66 -2.92 12.36
N ASP A 338 7.63 -2.09 12.25
CA ASP A 338 7.10 -1.30 13.36
C ASP A 338 6.51 -2.17 14.48
N ALA A 339 5.79 -3.25 14.13
CA ALA A 339 5.20 -4.18 15.12
C ALA A 339 6.26 -5.01 15.84
N LYS A 340 7.35 -5.39 15.17
CA LYS A 340 8.43 -6.20 15.78
C LYS A 340 9.07 -5.53 16.99
N VAL A 341 9.09 -4.19 17.05
CA VAL A 341 9.63 -3.41 18.18
C VAL A 341 8.86 -3.69 19.49
N TYR A 342 7.59 -4.08 19.41
CA TYR A 342 6.75 -4.36 20.57
C TYR A 342 6.80 -5.83 21.05
N VAL A 343 7.55 -6.71 20.38
CA VAL A 343 7.71 -8.11 20.80
C VAL A 343 8.78 -8.21 21.89
N THR A 344 8.41 -8.72 23.05
CA THR A 344 9.28 -8.71 24.24
C THR A 344 10.02 -10.03 24.49
N ASN A 345 9.50 -11.16 24.00
CA ASN A 345 10.04 -12.50 24.28
C ASN A 345 10.95 -13.07 23.17
N LEU A 346 11.42 -12.24 22.24
CA LEU A 346 12.17 -12.70 21.07
C LEU A 346 13.45 -13.50 21.42
N GLU A 347 14.15 -13.14 22.48
CA GLU A 347 15.37 -13.85 22.90
C GLU A 347 15.09 -15.30 23.33
N LYS A 348 13.95 -15.56 23.97
CA LYS A 348 13.52 -16.93 24.29
C LYS A 348 13.31 -17.74 23.01
N LEU A 349 12.65 -17.15 22.01
CA LEU A 349 12.42 -17.80 20.72
C LEU A 349 13.74 -18.15 20.03
N LYS A 350 14.68 -17.19 19.94
CA LYS A 350 16.01 -17.42 19.35
C LYS A 350 16.77 -18.55 20.04
N GLY A 351 16.77 -18.57 21.38
CA GLY A 351 17.42 -19.64 22.14
C GLY A 351 16.79 -21.01 21.86
N LEU A 352 15.46 -21.08 21.77
CA LEU A 352 14.75 -22.33 21.47
C LEU A 352 15.03 -22.83 20.06
N GLU A 353 15.11 -21.92 19.07
CA GLU A 353 15.48 -22.26 17.69
C GLU A 353 16.89 -22.83 17.62
N GLN A 354 17.85 -22.19 18.28
CA GLN A 354 19.21 -22.70 18.38
C GLN A 354 19.24 -24.07 19.05
N LYS A 355 18.45 -24.27 20.10
CA LYS A 355 18.39 -25.55 20.80
C LYS A 355 17.79 -26.67 19.95
N ILE A 356 16.79 -26.38 19.12
CA ILE A 356 16.27 -27.34 18.14
C ILE A 356 17.36 -27.74 17.15
N VAL A 357 18.12 -26.78 16.61
CA VAL A 357 19.23 -27.09 15.69
C VAL A 357 20.26 -28.00 16.36
N GLU A 358 20.62 -27.75 17.62
CA GLU A 358 21.51 -28.63 18.38
C GLU A 358 20.94 -30.06 18.52
N LEU A 359 19.65 -30.19 18.83
CA LEU A 359 19.00 -31.49 18.99
C LEU A 359 18.90 -32.25 17.66
N GLU A 360 18.58 -31.56 16.56
CA GLU A 360 18.55 -32.14 15.22
C GLU A 360 19.93 -32.62 14.80
N GLN A 361 20.94 -31.84 15.12
CA GLN A 361 22.32 -32.19 14.84
C GLN A 361 22.74 -33.45 15.61
N ILE A 362 22.32 -33.60 16.87
CA ILE A 362 22.57 -34.81 17.67
C ILE A 362 21.87 -36.03 17.06
N GLU A 363 20.61 -35.90 16.65
CA GLU A 363 19.87 -37.02 16.06
C GLU A 363 20.46 -37.44 14.71
N LEU A 364 20.85 -36.46 13.87
CA LEU A 364 21.59 -36.71 12.64
C LEU A 364 22.92 -37.41 12.91
N TYR A 365 23.63 -37.04 13.98
CA TYR A 365 24.87 -37.74 14.36
C TYR A 365 24.61 -39.20 14.71
N LYS A 366 23.52 -39.50 15.42
CA LYS A 366 23.14 -40.89 15.71
C LYS A 366 22.76 -41.64 14.43
N GLU A 367 21.94 -41.05 13.55
CA GLU A 367 21.55 -41.68 12.27
C GLU A 367 22.78 -41.97 11.38
N LYS A 368 23.71 -41.01 11.28
CA LYS A 368 24.98 -41.19 10.55
C LYS A 368 25.84 -42.31 11.16
N ALA A 369 25.90 -42.39 12.50
CA ALA A 369 26.58 -43.49 13.17
C ALA A 369 25.87 -44.83 12.96
N GLU A 370 24.54 -44.86 12.94
CA GLU A 370 23.69 -46.06 12.77
C GLU A 370 23.95 -46.74 11.41
N VAL A 371 24.17 -45.97 10.34
CA VAL A 371 24.56 -46.52 9.03
C VAL A 371 25.85 -47.33 9.15
N VAL A 372 26.86 -46.78 9.83
CA VAL A 372 28.14 -47.44 10.04
C VAL A 372 28.01 -48.63 10.99
N ILE A 373 27.22 -48.49 12.07
CA ILE A 373 26.90 -49.59 12.98
C ILE A 373 26.32 -50.77 12.20
N ASN A 374 25.34 -50.53 11.34
CA ASN A 374 24.71 -51.57 10.52
C ASN A 374 25.66 -52.20 9.51
N LEU A 375 26.53 -51.42 8.86
CA LEU A 375 27.56 -51.94 7.96
C LEU A 375 28.53 -52.85 8.70
N ILE A 376 29.00 -52.43 9.88
CA ILE A 376 29.91 -53.21 10.71
C ILE A 376 29.22 -54.49 11.21
N SER A 377 27.95 -54.41 11.60
CA SER A 377 27.16 -55.56 12.03
C SER A 377 26.85 -56.56 10.91
N ALA A 378 26.95 -56.14 9.64
CA ALA A 378 26.76 -57.00 8.47
C ALA A 378 28.05 -57.70 8.01
N LEU A 379 29.21 -57.39 8.61
CA LEU A 379 30.47 -58.03 8.24
C LEU A 379 30.45 -59.52 8.57
N PRO A 380 31.12 -60.37 7.76
CA PRO A 380 31.32 -61.77 8.09
C PRO A 380 32.02 -61.94 9.45
N SER A 381 31.79 -63.08 10.09
CA SER A 381 32.51 -63.40 11.32
C SER A 381 34.02 -63.48 11.05
N VAL A 382 34.85 -63.10 12.03
CA VAL A 382 36.32 -62.98 11.86
C VAL A 382 36.97 -64.28 11.33
N ASP A 383 36.41 -65.45 11.63
CA ASP A 383 36.92 -66.74 11.15
C ASP A 383 36.53 -67.06 9.70
N GLU A 384 35.53 -66.37 9.15
CA GLU A 384 34.99 -66.57 7.79
C GLU A 384 35.48 -65.52 6.79
N ILE A 385 36.15 -64.46 7.24
CA ILE A 385 36.69 -63.40 6.37
C ILE A 385 37.70 -63.99 5.38
N THR A 386 37.53 -63.61 4.11
CA THR A 386 38.37 -63.93 2.97
C THR A 386 38.88 -62.65 2.27
N LEU A 387 39.67 -62.77 1.21
CA LEU A 387 40.10 -61.62 0.41
C LEU A 387 38.95 -60.98 -0.38
N ASP A 388 37.88 -61.73 -0.69
CA ASP A 388 36.71 -61.22 -1.41
C ASP A 388 35.86 -60.28 -0.52
N ASP A 389 36.03 -60.35 0.80
CA ASP A 389 35.38 -59.47 1.78
C ASP A 389 36.09 -58.12 1.96
N GLN A 390 37.22 -57.92 1.24
CA GLN A 390 38.01 -56.68 1.30
C GLN A 390 37.14 -55.45 1.06
N ASP A 391 36.31 -55.48 0.02
CA ASP A 391 35.50 -54.32 -0.37
C ASP A 391 34.47 -53.96 0.69
N VAL A 392 33.83 -54.94 1.35
CA VAL A 392 32.83 -54.66 2.38
C VAL A 392 33.45 -54.15 3.68
N ILE A 393 34.62 -54.65 4.07
CA ILE A 393 35.37 -54.19 5.26
C ILE A 393 35.95 -52.79 5.02
N VAL A 394 36.59 -52.56 3.86
CA VAL A 394 37.13 -51.26 3.47
C VAL A 394 36.00 -50.24 3.33
N ASN A 395 34.85 -50.62 2.77
CA ASN A 395 33.69 -49.74 2.72
C ASN A 395 33.22 -49.35 4.12
N ALA A 396 33.10 -50.30 5.06
CA ALA A 396 32.73 -50.00 6.45
C ALA A 396 33.73 -49.04 7.13
N ARG A 397 35.05 -49.25 6.94
CA ARG A 397 36.09 -48.34 7.46
C ARG A 397 36.10 -46.98 6.80
N ASN A 398 35.95 -46.90 5.50
CA ASN A 398 35.88 -45.63 4.79
C ASN A 398 34.67 -44.84 5.24
N LYS A 399 33.51 -45.49 5.39
CA LYS A 399 32.30 -44.87 5.95
C LYS A 399 32.51 -44.43 7.40
N TYR A 400 33.17 -45.23 8.24
CA TYR A 400 33.53 -44.81 9.60
C TYR A 400 34.52 -43.63 9.61
N ASN A 401 35.57 -43.65 8.80
CA ASN A 401 36.61 -42.64 8.78
C ASN A 401 36.07 -41.29 8.27
N ALA A 402 35.14 -41.33 7.32
CA ALA A 402 34.40 -40.17 6.84
C ALA A 402 33.49 -39.53 7.91
N LEU A 403 33.20 -40.23 9.01
CA LEU A 403 32.49 -39.63 10.14
C LEU A 403 33.39 -38.62 10.88
N SER A 404 32.79 -37.50 11.29
CA SER A 404 33.46 -36.53 12.17
C SER A 404 33.79 -37.14 13.53
N ALA A 405 34.74 -36.56 14.26
CA ALA A 405 35.13 -37.04 15.59
C ALA A 405 33.94 -37.16 16.56
N THR A 406 32.99 -36.22 16.47
CA THR A 406 31.75 -36.24 17.25
C THR A 406 30.87 -37.43 16.89
N VAL A 407 30.66 -37.69 15.60
CA VAL A 407 29.80 -38.79 15.12
C VAL A 407 30.42 -40.15 15.43
N LYS A 408 31.74 -40.28 15.30
CA LYS A 408 32.48 -41.51 15.67
C LYS A 408 32.21 -41.97 17.09
N SER A 409 32.00 -41.03 18.04
CA SER A 409 31.69 -41.36 19.44
C SER A 409 30.36 -42.10 19.64
N TYR A 410 29.46 -42.04 18.65
CA TYR A 410 28.18 -42.76 18.66
C TYR A 410 28.25 -44.15 18.01
N VAL A 411 29.36 -44.54 17.37
CA VAL A 411 29.54 -45.87 16.79
C VAL A 411 29.95 -46.86 17.87
N THR A 412 29.05 -47.79 18.21
CA THR A 412 29.21 -48.64 19.40
C THR A 412 29.92 -49.98 19.16
N ASN A 413 30.14 -50.38 17.91
CA ASN A 413 30.66 -51.70 17.52
C ASN A 413 31.98 -51.63 16.72
N LEU A 414 32.76 -50.56 16.88
CA LEU A 414 34.02 -50.35 16.16
C LEU A 414 35.03 -51.49 16.33
N ASP A 415 35.02 -52.13 17.49
CA ASP A 415 35.87 -53.29 17.82
C ASP A 415 35.68 -54.46 16.86
N VAL A 416 34.46 -54.65 16.33
CA VAL A 416 34.15 -55.67 15.32
C VAL A 416 34.85 -55.36 14.00
N LEU A 417 34.83 -54.10 13.57
CA LEU A 417 35.51 -53.64 12.36
C LEU A 417 37.03 -53.78 12.50
N GLU A 418 37.59 -53.36 13.64
CA GLU A 418 39.03 -53.48 13.91
C GLU A 418 39.51 -54.94 13.89
N ALA A 419 38.71 -55.86 14.42
CA ALA A 419 39.01 -57.30 14.35
C ALA A 419 38.93 -57.84 12.91
N ALA A 420 37.93 -57.40 12.14
CA ALA A 420 37.79 -57.77 10.73
C ALA A 420 38.96 -57.27 9.87
N GLU A 421 39.40 -56.03 10.11
CA GLU A 421 40.56 -55.45 9.44
C GLU A 421 41.86 -56.14 9.81
N ALA A 422 42.08 -56.47 11.08
CA ALA A 422 43.28 -57.19 11.50
C ALA A 422 43.39 -58.55 10.79
N LYS A 423 42.26 -59.24 10.61
CA LYS A 423 42.18 -60.48 9.85
C LYS A 423 42.42 -60.28 8.36
N LEU A 424 41.78 -59.27 7.75
CA LEU A 424 41.96 -58.93 6.35
C LEU A 424 43.40 -58.52 6.05
N GLN A 425 44.05 -57.76 6.94
CA GLN A 425 45.46 -57.40 6.83
C GLN A 425 46.38 -58.62 6.88
N ASP A 426 46.07 -59.62 7.71
CA ASP A 426 46.80 -60.89 7.73
C ASP A 426 46.63 -61.67 6.40
N LEU A 427 45.46 -61.60 5.78
CA LEU A 427 45.21 -62.18 4.45
C LEU A 427 45.91 -61.41 3.32
N ILE A 428 45.81 -60.07 3.31
CA ILE A 428 46.44 -59.19 2.32
C ILE A 428 47.95 -59.35 2.37
N LYS A 429 48.56 -59.39 3.56
CA LYS A 429 50.00 -59.61 3.75
C LYS A 429 50.53 -60.84 3.02
N ASN A 430 49.65 -61.81 2.71
CA ASN A 430 49.96 -63.05 2.03
C ASN A 430 49.46 -63.11 0.56
N LYS A 431 48.76 -62.09 0.02
CA LYS A 431 48.28 -62.01 -1.38
C LYS A 431 49.43 -61.60 -2.31
N GLU A 432 49.75 -62.44 -3.29
CA GLU A 432 50.70 -62.14 -4.39
C GLU A 432 49.99 -61.42 -5.55
N TYR A 433 50.58 -60.37 -6.11
CA TYR A 433 50.11 -59.69 -7.32
C TYR A 433 51.28 -59.15 -8.16
N GLU A 434 51.05 -58.93 -9.45
CA GLU A 434 52.07 -58.51 -10.42
C GLU A 434 51.95 -57.03 -10.75
N VAL A 435 53.04 -56.27 -10.69
CA VAL A 435 53.07 -54.84 -11.06
C VAL A 435 53.95 -54.67 -12.29
N PHE A 436 53.44 -53.94 -13.27
CA PHE A 436 54.13 -53.63 -14.52
C PHE A 436 54.66 -52.20 -14.49
N PHE A 437 55.88 -51.98 -14.99
CA PHE A 437 56.55 -50.68 -14.97
C PHE A 437 57.14 -50.32 -16.33
N TYR A 438 56.82 -49.13 -16.83
CA TYR A 438 57.58 -48.44 -17.87
C TYR A 438 58.60 -47.53 -17.19
N LEU A 439 59.88 -47.92 -17.22
CA LEU A 439 60.94 -47.22 -16.48
C LEU A 439 61.65 -46.13 -17.30
N ASP A 440 61.29 -45.94 -18.57
CA ASP A 440 61.90 -44.95 -19.48
C ASP A 440 63.46 -44.92 -19.40
N GLY A 441 64.08 -46.07 -19.59
CA GLY A 441 65.54 -46.22 -19.52
C GLY A 441 66.14 -46.34 -18.11
N GLY A 442 65.34 -46.24 -17.05
CA GLY A 442 65.74 -46.55 -15.67
C GLY A 442 65.73 -48.05 -15.34
N THR A 443 66.13 -48.38 -14.12
CA THR A 443 66.20 -49.75 -13.58
C THR A 443 65.50 -49.83 -12.23
N LEU A 444 64.79 -50.93 -11.96
CA LEU A 444 64.12 -51.17 -10.69
C LEU A 444 64.49 -52.56 -10.17
N GLU A 445 65.11 -52.62 -8.99
CA GLU A 445 65.51 -53.89 -8.37
C GLU A 445 64.29 -54.76 -8.06
N GLY A 446 64.43 -56.08 -8.24
CA GLY A 446 63.33 -57.03 -8.03
C GLY A 446 62.33 -57.13 -9.19
N THR A 447 62.57 -56.44 -10.32
CA THR A 447 61.77 -56.55 -11.53
C THR A 447 62.47 -57.32 -12.65
N THR A 448 61.68 -57.85 -13.58
CA THR A 448 62.14 -58.60 -14.76
C THR A 448 61.55 -57.99 -16.03
N LEU A 449 62.36 -57.80 -17.07
CA LEU A 449 61.89 -57.30 -18.35
C LEU A 449 60.96 -58.34 -19.01
N VAL A 450 59.73 -57.95 -19.33
CA VAL A 450 58.71 -58.85 -19.90
C VAL A 450 58.31 -58.50 -21.34
N SER A 451 58.48 -57.24 -21.77
CA SER A 451 58.27 -56.74 -23.13
C SER A 451 59.04 -55.41 -23.31
N ASP A 452 59.20 -54.91 -24.54
CA ASP A 452 59.96 -53.67 -24.84
C ASP A 452 59.62 -52.52 -23.87
N GLN A 453 60.64 -52.08 -23.11
CA GLN A 453 60.58 -51.10 -22.02
C GLN A 453 59.63 -51.39 -20.83
N LEU A 454 58.99 -52.57 -20.78
CA LEU A 454 58.03 -52.98 -19.75
C LEU A 454 58.64 -54.03 -18.80
N TYR A 455 58.72 -53.67 -17.52
CA TYR A 455 59.26 -54.50 -16.44
C TYR A 455 58.14 -55.05 -15.57
N LYS A 456 58.32 -56.22 -14.97
CA LYS A 456 57.38 -56.87 -14.05
C LYS A 456 58.01 -57.14 -12.70
N GLY A 457 57.38 -56.69 -11.62
CA GLY A 457 57.69 -57.09 -10.25
C GLY A 457 56.54 -57.90 -9.64
N VAL A 458 56.86 -58.84 -8.75
CA VAL A 458 55.85 -59.59 -7.99
C VAL A 458 55.92 -59.12 -6.54
N TYR A 459 54.80 -58.64 -6.03
CA TYR A 459 54.70 -58.06 -4.70
C TYR A 459 53.71 -58.85 -3.84
N LYS A 460 53.88 -58.75 -2.51
CA LYS A 460 53.01 -59.38 -1.50
C LYS A 460 52.44 -58.34 -0.56
N GLY A 461 51.12 -58.37 -0.35
CA GLY A 461 50.38 -57.38 0.45
C GLY A 461 50.59 -55.94 0.02
N MET A 462 50.08 -54.95 0.75
CA MET A 462 50.39 -53.55 0.41
C MET A 462 51.91 -53.35 0.54
N ASN A 463 52.56 -53.16 -0.60
CA ASN A 463 54.01 -53.12 -0.68
C ASN A 463 54.44 -51.75 -1.20
N THR A 464 55.45 -51.18 -0.55
CA THR A 464 56.08 -49.96 -1.04
C THR A 464 56.79 -50.29 -2.33
N LEU A 465 56.48 -49.53 -3.37
CA LEU A 465 57.18 -49.67 -4.63
C LEU A 465 58.64 -49.32 -4.41
N GLY A 466 59.54 -50.16 -4.92
CA GLY A 466 60.97 -49.85 -4.90
C GLY A 466 61.22 -48.57 -5.70
N THR A 467 62.24 -47.81 -5.30
CA THR A 467 62.64 -46.61 -6.03
C THR A 467 63.49 -47.01 -7.24
N PRO A 468 63.03 -46.76 -8.47
CA PRO A 468 63.82 -47.04 -9.64
C PRO A 468 64.98 -46.04 -9.71
N LYS A 469 66.07 -46.43 -10.36
CA LYS A 469 67.26 -45.61 -10.57
C LYS A 469 67.49 -45.39 -12.06
N LYS A 470 67.70 -44.13 -12.42
CA LYS A 470 68.13 -43.71 -13.76
C LYS A 470 69.28 -42.73 -13.57
N ASP A 471 70.43 -43.03 -14.15
CA ASP A 471 71.64 -42.23 -13.96
C ASP A 471 71.40 -40.77 -14.38
N GLY A 472 71.66 -39.84 -13.45
CA GLY A 472 71.48 -38.40 -13.66
C GLY A 472 70.04 -37.89 -13.50
N TYR A 473 69.11 -38.73 -13.02
CA TYR A 473 67.71 -38.36 -12.81
C TYR A 473 67.20 -38.77 -11.43
N LEU A 474 66.50 -37.86 -10.74
CA LEU A 474 65.69 -38.16 -9.58
C LEU A 474 64.37 -38.77 -10.03
N PHE A 475 63.99 -39.85 -9.36
CA PHE A 475 62.68 -40.44 -9.52
C PHE A 475 61.63 -39.55 -8.85
N ILE A 476 60.67 -39.03 -9.61
CA ILE A 476 59.61 -38.13 -9.09
C ILE A 476 58.32 -38.85 -8.75
N GLY A 477 58.25 -40.16 -8.97
CA GLY A 477 57.07 -40.96 -8.65
C GLY A 477 56.67 -41.90 -9.77
N PHE A 478 55.84 -42.88 -9.42
CA PHE A 478 55.15 -43.68 -10.42
C PHE A 478 53.81 -43.04 -10.74
N PHE A 479 53.41 -43.07 -11.99
CA PHE A 479 52.15 -42.50 -12.46
C PHE A 479 51.39 -43.56 -13.26
N THR A 480 50.08 -43.41 -13.35
CA THR A 480 49.23 -44.33 -14.12
C THR A 480 49.21 -44.03 -15.62
N ASN A 481 49.85 -42.93 -16.04
CA ASN A 481 49.92 -42.49 -17.43
C ASN A 481 51.35 -42.14 -17.86
N ALA A 482 51.61 -42.24 -19.17
CA ALA A 482 52.93 -42.03 -19.76
C ALA A 482 53.45 -40.59 -19.66
N ASN A 483 52.57 -39.60 -19.50
CA ASN A 483 52.97 -38.19 -19.35
C ASN A 483 53.50 -37.88 -17.94
N CYS A 484 53.41 -38.84 -17.01
CA CYS A 484 53.85 -38.69 -15.63
C CYS A 484 53.23 -37.48 -14.93
N THR A 485 51.96 -37.22 -15.24
CA THR A 485 51.13 -36.18 -14.62
C THR A 485 50.11 -36.82 -13.68
N GLY A 486 49.58 -36.04 -12.73
CA GLY A 486 48.63 -36.52 -11.73
C GLY A 486 49.29 -37.02 -10.43
N GLU A 487 48.61 -37.91 -9.73
CA GLU A 487 49.05 -38.41 -8.42
C GLU A 487 50.25 -39.37 -8.51
N ILE A 488 51.13 -39.27 -7.52
CA ILE A 488 52.27 -40.17 -7.35
C ILE A 488 51.83 -41.45 -6.66
N ILE A 489 52.04 -42.57 -7.34
CA ILE A 489 51.80 -43.91 -6.82
C ILE A 489 53.07 -44.39 -6.08
N SER A 490 52.97 -44.58 -4.77
CA SER A 490 54.09 -45.02 -3.91
C SER A 490 53.87 -46.40 -3.28
N THR A 491 52.62 -46.85 -3.24
CA THR A 491 52.22 -48.17 -2.77
C THR A 491 51.21 -48.77 -3.73
N VAL A 492 51.21 -50.10 -3.80
CA VAL A 492 50.28 -50.87 -4.63
C VAL A 492 49.82 -52.08 -3.83
N SER A 493 48.65 -52.60 -4.17
CA SER A 493 48.09 -53.81 -3.57
C SER A 493 47.38 -54.72 -4.58
N ASP A 494 47.44 -54.36 -5.86
CA ASP A 494 46.87 -55.13 -6.97
C ASP A 494 47.70 -54.95 -8.24
N THR A 495 47.36 -55.70 -9.28
CA THR A 495 48.01 -55.64 -10.57
C THR A 495 47.71 -54.34 -11.29
N ILE A 496 48.78 -53.60 -11.60
CA ILE A 496 48.73 -52.27 -12.21
C ILE A 496 49.92 -52.05 -13.13
N THR A 497 49.76 -51.18 -14.12
CA THR A 497 50.85 -50.68 -14.96
C THR A 497 51.17 -49.24 -14.57
N LEU A 498 52.45 -48.97 -14.35
CA LEU A 498 52.95 -47.70 -13.87
C LEU A 498 54.06 -47.16 -14.76
N TYR A 499 54.15 -45.84 -14.86
CA TYR A 499 55.16 -45.11 -15.62
C TYR A 499 56.04 -44.36 -14.63
N ALA A 500 57.35 -44.59 -14.69
CA ALA A 500 58.30 -43.89 -13.84
C ALA A 500 58.50 -42.46 -14.36
N GLY A 501 58.14 -41.48 -13.55
CA GLY A 501 58.48 -40.09 -13.79
C GLY A 501 59.91 -39.82 -13.36
N TRP A 502 60.61 -39.02 -14.17
CA TRP A 502 61.99 -38.64 -13.92
C TRP A 502 62.13 -37.12 -14.00
N MET A 503 62.92 -36.56 -13.10
CA MET A 503 63.46 -35.20 -13.21
C MET A 503 64.98 -35.26 -13.16
N ILE A 504 65.68 -34.22 -13.62
CA ILE A 504 67.14 -34.20 -13.56
C ILE A 504 67.60 -34.21 -12.10
N ASP A 505 68.58 -35.06 -11.78
CA ASP A 505 69.13 -35.16 -10.43
C ASP A 505 70.12 -34.04 -10.13
N ASN A 506 69.66 -33.10 -9.31
CA ASN A 506 70.42 -31.96 -8.84
C ASN A 506 71.14 -32.23 -7.50
N SER A 507 71.06 -33.44 -6.92
CA SER A 507 71.61 -33.76 -5.59
C SER A 507 73.12 -33.58 -5.48
N ASN A 508 73.82 -33.64 -6.62
CA ASN A 508 75.26 -33.45 -6.72
C ASN A 508 75.64 -32.02 -7.14
N LEU A 509 74.70 -31.06 -7.11
CA LEU A 509 75.02 -29.67 -7.35
C LEU A 509 75.98 -29.17 -6.26
N PRO A 510 77.13 -28.60 -6.65
CA PRO A 510 78.00 -27.96 -5.68
C PRO A 510 77.26 -26.81 -5.01
N THR A 511 77.58 -26.52 -3.74
CA THR A 511 76.91 -25.47 -2.95
C THR A 511 76.98 -24.08 -3.63
N SER A 512 77.97 -23.86 -4.50
CA SER A 512 78.08 -22.66 -5.34
C SER A 512 76.95 -22.51 -6.37
N GLU A 513 76.34 -23.59 -6.80
CA GLU A 513 75.33 -23.67 -7.88
C GLU A 513 73.93 -24.02 -7.37
N ILE A 514 73.71 -24.07 -6.04
CA ILE A 514 72.46 -24.55 -5.43
C ILE A 514 71.19 -23.82 -5.94
N LEU A 515 71.30 -22.54 -6.31
CA LEU A 515 70.19 -21.77 -6.88
C LEU A 515 69.73 -22.25 -8.27
N ASN A 516 70.48 -23.12 -8.94
CA ASN A 516 70.05 -23.78 -10.19
C ASN A 516 68.93 -24.80 -9.95
N CYS A 517 68.64 -25.14 -8.70
CA CYS A 517 67.46 -25.93 -8.32
C CYS A 517 66.14 -25.19 -8.61
N VAL A 518 66.17 -23.86 -8.65
CA VAL A 518 64.99 -23.02 -8.87
C VAL A 518 64.97 -22.56 -10.32
N SER A 519 63.87 -22.78 -11.03
CA SER A 519 63.71 -22.34 -12.42
C SER A 519 63.84 -20.81 -12.53
N ASP A 520 64.46 -20.30 -13.60
CA ASP A 520 64.50 -18.85 -13.87
C ASP A 520 63.10 -18.29 -14.18
N GLN A 521 62.31 -19.09 -14.90
CA GLN A 521 60.95 -18.81 -15.33
C GLN A 521 60.05 -20.00 -14.97
N ALA A 522 58.95 -19.73 -14.29
CA ALA A 522 58.01 -20.73 -13.79
C ALA A 522 56.59 -20.45 -14.32
N ASN A 523 55.82 -21.49 -14.62
CA ASN A 523 54.42 -21.38 -15.04
C ASN A 523 53.54 -22.29 -14.19
N SER A 524 52.25 -22.39 -14.52
CA SER A 524 51.26 -23.20 -13.78
C SER A 524 51.60 -24.67 -13.62
N TYR A 525 52.59 -25.17 -14.36
CA TYR A 525 53.01 -26.58 -14.35
C TYR A 525 54.44 -26.77 -13.82
N THR A 526 55.13 -25.69 -13.44
CA THR A 526 56.52 -25.77 -12.97
C THR A 526 56.62 -26.51 -11.65
N LYS A 527 57.60 -27.41 -11.60
CA LYS A 527 58.00 -28.19 -10.43
C LYS A 527 59.52 -28.15 -10.30
N ASP A 528 60.02 -27.50 -9.26
CA ASP A 528 61.46 -27.34 -8.97
C ASP A 528 61.92 -28.34 -7.90
N SER A 529 62.97 -29.11 -8.19
CA SER A 529 63.61 -29.97 -7.17
C SER A 529 64.57 -29.16 -6.33
N LEU A 530 64.17 -28.88 -5.09
CA LEU A 530 64.94 -28.11 -4.13
C LEU A 530 65.76 -29.05 -3.25
N VAL A 531 67.08 -29.06 -3.46
CA VAL A 531 68.01 -29.89 -2.69
C VAL A 531 67.99 -29.49 -1.22
N LEU A 532 67.76 -30.44 -0.31
CA LEU A 532 67.67 -30.20 1.15
C LEU A 532 69.00 -30.40 1.89
N GLU A 533 69.91 -31.22 1.35
CA GLU A 533 71.27 -31.42 1.88
C GLU A 533 72.23 -31.93 0.81
N ASN A 534 73.52 -31.70 1.00
CA ASN A 534 74.60 -32.33 0.24
C ASN A 534 75.81 -32.68 1.14
N ASP A 535 76.94 -33.04 0.53
CA ASP A 535 78.16 -33.39 1.26
C ASP A 535 78.73 -32.24 2.09
N GLU A 536 78.43 -30.98 1.75
CA GLU A 536 79.02 -29.77 2.32
C GLU A 536 78.11 -29.03 3.31
N ALA A 537 76.78 -29.06 3.09
CA ALA A 537 75.81 -28.23 3.81
C ALA A 537 74.40 -28.82 3.86
N THR A 538 73.56 -28.27 4.74
CA THR A 538 72.09 -28.44 4.74
C THR A 538 71.41 -27.16 4.27
N PHE A 539 70.31 -27.28 3.54
CA PHE A 539 69.62 -26.19 2.86
C PHE A 539 68.19 -26.04 3.39
N THR A 540 67.80 -24.81 3.74
CA THR A 540 66.43 -24.47 4.12
C THR A 540 65.88 -23.43 3.16
N TRP A 541 64.89 -23.83 2.37
CA TRP A 541 64.29 -23.01 1.33
C TRP A 541 63.11 -22.18 1.85
N SER A 542 62.93 -21.00 1.25
CA SER A 542 61.82 -20.09 1.52
C SER A 542 61.53 -19.24 0.30
N THR A 543 60.36 -18.62 0.25
CA THR A 543 59.96 -17.72 -0.84
C THR A 543 59.37 -16.42 -0.29
N SER A 544 59.45 -15.35 -1.07
CA SER A 544 58.77 -14.08 -0.77
C SER A 544 57.26 -14.15 -0.91
N ASN A 545 56.71 -15.17 -1.58
CA ASN A 545 55.27 -15.39 -1.73
C ASN A 545 54.92 -16.89 -1.64
N PRO A 546 54.67 -17.41 -0.43
CA PRO A 546 54.37 -18.84 -0.20
C PRO A 546 53.02 -19.27 -0.76
N ASN A 547 52.08 -18.34 -1.01
CA ASN A 547 50.81 -18.67 -1.63
C ASN A 547 51.00 -18.97 -3.14
N LEU A 548 51.89 -18.24 -3.81
CA LEU A 548 52.17 -18.43 -5.24
C LEU A 548 53.18 -19.56 -5.51
N TYR A 549 54.25 -19.65 -4.71
CA TYR A 549 55.29 -20.67 -4.84
C TYR A 549 55.33 -21.50 -3.56
N HIS A 550 54.67 -22.64 -3.60
CA HIS A 550 54.56 -23.53 -2.45
C HIS A 550 55.78 -24.43 -2.36
N ILE A 551 56.41 -24.48 -1.18
CA ILE A 551 57.59 -25.29 -0.90
C ILE A 551 57.21 -26.34 0.13
N GLU A 552 57.29 -27.61 -0.27
CA GLU A 552 56.99 -28.74 0.59
C GLU A 552 57.91 -29.91 0.23
N ASP A 553 58.54 -30.52 1.24
CA ASP A 553 59.38 -31.72 1.09
C ASP A 553 60.44 -31.68 -0.04
N GLY A 554 61.12 -30.53 -0.19
CA GLY A 554 62.15 -30.36 -1.23
C GLY A 554 61.57 -30.15 -2.64
N MET A 555 60.30 -29.80 -2.74
CA MET A 555 59.62 -29.49 -3.98
C MET A 555 59.07 -28.07 -3.95
N GLY A 556 59.43 -27.25 -4.94
CA GLY A 556 58.82 -25.95 -5.22
C GLY A 556 57.77 -26.05 -6.34
N THR A 557 56.54 -25.60 -6.10
CA THR A 557 55.44 -25.66 -7.09
C THR A 557 54.71 -24.34 -7.20
N ILE A 558 54.18 -24.03 -8.39
CA ILE A 558 53.36 -22.84 -8.60
C ILE A 558 51.88 -23.14 -8.30
N SER A 559 51.26 -22.33 -7.46
CA SER A 559 49.82 -22.39 -7.22
C SER A 559 49.06 -21.60 -8.28
N LYS A 560 48.25 -22.31 -9.07
CA LYS A 560 47.39 -21.71 -10.09
C LYS A 560 46.34 -20.75 -9.48
N VAL A 561 45.93 -21.00 -8.23
CA VAL A 561 44.97 -20.16 -7.47
C VAL A 561 45.46 -18.73 -7.30
N TYR A 562 46.78 -18.55 -7.11
CA TYR A 562 47.40 -17.25 -6.83
C TYR A 562 48.20 -16.68 -8.00
N GLN A 563 48.28 -17.41 -9.12
CA GLN A 563 48.74 -16.83 -10.37
C GLN A 563 47.73 -15.81 -10.89
N THR A 564 48.24 -14.71 -11.39
CA THR A 564 47.45 -13.64 -12.00
C THR A 564 47.52 -13.74 -13.53
N HIS A 565 46.70 -12.95 -14.22
CA HIS A 565 46.81 -12.77 -15.67
C HIS A 565 48.04 -11.94 -16.10
N LYS A 566 48.92 -11.53 -15.17
CA LYS A 566 50.16 -10.81 -15.45
C LYS A 566 51.35 -11.60 -14.92
N GLU A 567 52.50 -11.31 -15.50
CA GLU A 567 53.77 -11.80 -14.97
C GLU A 567 53.97 -11.32 -13.52
N GLN A 568 54.39 -12.22 -12.64
CA GLN A 568 54.72 -11.93 -11.24
C GLN A 568 56.20 -12.22 -11.00
N THR A 569 56.84 -11.46 -10.12
CA THR A 569 58.22 -11.73 -9.70
C THR A 569 58.24 -12.14 -8.24
N ILE A 570 58.94 -13.23 -7.94
CA ILE A 570 59.17 -13.67 -6.56
C ILE A 570 60.66 -13.88 -6.30
N THR A 571 61.04 -13.87 -5.04
CA THR A 571 62.40 -14.21 -4.61
C THR A 571 62.34 -15.54 -3.86
N VAL A 572 63.07 -16.53 -4.36
CA VAL A 572 63.30 -17.80 -3.66
C VAL A 572 64.66 -17.73 -2.97
N SER A 573 64.68 -17.95 -1.66
CA SER A 573 65.87 -17.87 -0.81
C SER A 573 66.21 -19.24 -0.23
N VAL A 574 67.50 -19.50 -0.07
CA VAL A 574 68.03 -20.68 0.60
C VAL A 574 69.01 -20.27 1.68
N LYS A 575 68.75 -20.71 2.91
CA LYS A 575 69.72 -20.66 4.00
C LYS A 575 70.57 -21.92 3.94
N ILE A 576 71.89 -21.72 3.93
CA ILE A 576 72.92 -22.74 3.79
C ILE A 576 73.63 -22.83 5.13
N ALA A 577 73.51 -23.97 5.81
CA ALA A 577 74.28 -24.26 7.01
C ALA A 577 75.38 -25.27 6.66
N TYR A 578 76.62 -24.80 6.57
CA TYR A 578 77.78 -25.63 6.24
C TYR A 578 78.15 -26.54 7.42
N LYS A 579 78.65 -27.74 7.12
CA LYS A 579 79.04 -28.72 8.15
C LYS A 579 80.20 -28.26 9.04
N ASN A 580 80.94 -27.23 8.63
CA ASN A 580 82.00 -26.60 9.42
C ASN A 580 81.47 -25.58 10.46
N GLY A 581 80.16 -25.31 10.47
CA GLY A 581 79.49 -24.37 11.36
C GLY A 581 79.28 -22.95 10.79
N ASP A 582 79.72 -22.68 9.56
CA ASP A 582 79.44 -21.42 8.87
C ASP A 582 78.00 -21.40 8.30
N GLU A 583 77.39 -20.22 8.22
CA GLU A 583 76.08 -20.03 7.61
C GLU A 583 76.13 -18.97 6.50
N GLU A 584 75.40 -19.20 5.43
CA GLU A 584 75.24 -18.27 4.30
C GLU A 584 73.77 -18.24 3.85
N GLU A 585 73.30 -17.13 3.29
CA GLU A 585 72.00 -17.07 2.63
C GLU A 585 72.18 -16.62 1.19
N LYS A 586 71.58 -17.37 0.26
CA LYS A 586 71.55 -17.03 -1.16
C LYS A 586 70.10 -16.87 -1.60
N SER A 587 69.88 -16.06 -2.62
CA SER A 587 68.54 -15.89 -3.19
C SER A 587 68.58 -15.71 -4.69
N LYS A 588 67.48 -16.08 -5.34
CA LYS A 588 67.25 -15.96 -6.77
C LYS A 588 65.90 -15.31 -6.99
N GLN A 589 65.87 -14.24 -7.78
CA GLN A 589 64.61 -13.74 -8.32
C GLN A 589 64.21 -14.60 -9.51
N ILE A 590 62.95 -15.02 -9.52
CA ILE A 590 62.37 -15.79 -10.61
C ILE A 590 61.11 -15.10 -11.11
N THR A 591 60.84 -15.32 -12.38
CA THR A 591 59.63 -14.85 -13.05
C THR A 591 58.58 -15.96 -13.02
N VAL A 592 57.36 -15.64 -12.60
CA VAL A 592 56.19 -16.51 -12.70
C VAL A 592 55.30 -16.00 -13.81
N ASP A 593 55.13 -16.83 -14.84
CA ASP A 593 54.32 -16.55 -16.01
C ASP A 593 52.84 -16.36 -15.61
N PRO A 594 52.08 -15.57 -16.41
CA PRO A 594 50.64 -15.46 -16.27
C PRO A 594 49.93 -16.83 -16.19
N VAL A 595 48.79 -16.86 -15.51
CA VAL A 595 47.97 -18.07 -15.33
C VAL A 595 47.62 -18.71 -16.66
N LEU A 596 47.85 -20.03 -16.76
CA LEU A 596 47.48 -20.84 -17.92
C LEU A 596 46.24 -21.68 -17.61
N PHE A 597 45.24 -21.56 -18.48
CA PHE A 597 44.08 -22.43 -18.51
C PHE A 597 44.09 -23.26 -19.79
N GLU A 598 43.62 -24.50 -19.71
CA GLU A 598 43.37 -25.34 -20.88
C GLU A 598 42.19 -24.78 -21.70
N ASP A 599 42.15 -25.10 -22.98
CA ASP A 599 41.05 -24.72 -23.87
C ASP A 599 39.72 -25.28 -23.33
N LEU A 600 38.66 -24.48 -23.42
CA LEU A 600 37.33 -24.93 -23.02
C LEU A 600 36.85 -26.10 -23.91
N PRO A 601 36.14 -27.08 -23.35
CA PRO A 601 35.60 -28.18 -24.14
C PRO A 601 34.54 -27.68 -25.13
N SER A 602 34.20 -28.51 -26.12
CA SER A 602 33.18 -28.16 -27.13
C SER A 602 31.77 -27.94 -26.57
N THR A 603 31.52 -28.41 -25.34
CA THR A 603 30.27 -28.21 -24.58
C THR A 603 30.64 -27.75 -23.18
N PRO A 604 30.99 -26.46 -22.99
CA PRO A 604 31.37 -25.94 -21.70
C PRO A 604 30.24 -26.07 -20.68
N VAL A 605 30.61 -26.40 -19.45
CA VAL A 605 29.72 -26.46 -18.29
C VAL A 605 30.03 -25.28 -17.39
N ALA A 606 28.99 -24.49 -17.09
CA ALA A 606 29.11 -23.31 -16.26
C ALA A 606 28.10 -23.31 -15.11
N THR A 607 28.34 -22.48 -14.10
CA THR A 607 27.33 -22.20 -13.08
C THR A 607 27.44 -20.78 -12.57
N TYR A 608 26.30 -20.18 -12.23
CA TYR A 608 26.27 -19.02 -11.37
C TYR A 608 26.41 -19.46 -9.91
N PHE A 609 27.18 -18.71 -9.13
CA PHE A 609 27.38 -18.90 -7.69
C PHE A 609 26.84 -17.69 -6.95
N SER A 610 25.58 -17.77 -6.50
CA SER A 610 24.91 -16.70 -5.77
C SER A 610 25.29 -16.74 -4.31
N VAL A 611 26.06 -15.75 -3.85
CA VAL A 611 26.45 -15.67 -2.44
C VAL A 611 25.21 -15.50 -1.53
N GLY A 612 24.19 -14.79 -2.00
CA GLY A 612 22.95 -14.55 -1.27
C GLY A 612 22.11 -15.80 -1.00
N ALA A 613 22.33 -16.90 -1.75
CA ALA A 613 21.64 -18.17 -1.53
C ALA A 613 22.48 -19.19 -0.74
N MET A 614 23.75 -18.89 -0.42
CA MET A 614 24.63 -19.82 0.31
C MET A 614 24.14 -20.16 1.71
N TYR A 615 23.33 -19.31 2.35
CA TYR A 615 22.72 -19.66 3.64
C TYR A 615 21.87 -20.93 3.54
N ALA A 616 21.12 -21.09 2.43
CA ALA A 616 20.27 -22.25 2.21
C ALA A 616 21.12 -23.47 1.83
N TYR A 617 22.10 -23.30 0.93
CA TYR A 617 23.02 -24.36 0.56
C TYR A 617 23.70 -24.97 1.78
N LYS A 618 24.31 -24.15 2.63
CA LYS A 618 24.97 -24.61 3.86
C LYS A 618 24.01 -25.28 4.84
N GLN A 619 22.77 -24.79 4.89
CA GLN A 619 21.77 -25.32 5.81
C GLN A 619 21.21 -26.67 5.35
N TYR A 620 21.10 -26.93 4.04
CA TYR A 620 20.34 -28.08 3.54
C TYR A 620 21.13 -29.07 2.69
N ASN A 621 22.31 -28.70 2.16
CA ASN A 621 23.14 -29.64 1.40
C ASN A 621 23.79 -30.67 2.34
N GLU A 622 23.50 -31.94 2.08
CA GLU A 622 23.97 -33.04 2.94
C GLU A 622 25.50 -33.15 3.01
N ARG A 623 26.20 -32.89 1.89
CA ARG A 623 27.67 -32.92 1.83
C ARG A 623 28.25 -31.78 2.67
N TYR A 624 27.78 -30.55 2.47
CA TYR A 624 28.25 -29.41 3.25
C TYR A 624 28.04 -29.63 4.75
N GLN A 625 26.89 -30.18 5.15
CA GLN A 625 26.64 -30.54 6.56
C GLN A 625 27.53 -31.69 7.08
N LEU A 626 28.05 -32.55 6.19
CA LEU A 626 28.87 -33.69 6.57
C LEU A 626 30.33 -33.31 6.79
N ASP A 627 30.93 -32.58 5.86
CA ASP A 627 32.38 -32.29 5.86
C ASP A 627 32.74 -30.81 5.67
N GLY A 628 31.75 -29.94 5.46
CA GLY A 628 31.95 -28.50 5.27
C GLY A 628 32.39 -28.11 3.85
N THR A 629 32.42 -29.04 2.89
CA THR A 629 32.84 -28.73 1.51
C THR A 629 31.70 -28.18 0.66
N ILE A 630 31.95 -27.07 -0.03
CA ILE A 630 30.99 -26.47 -0.98
C ILE A 630 30.93 -27.29 -2.27
N PHE A 631 32.09 -27.59 -2.85
CA PHE A 631 32.20 -28.26 -4.15
C PHE A 631 32.55 -29.73 -4.01
N SER A 632 31.72 -30.61 -4.58
CA SER A 632 32.04 -32.04 -4.69
C SER A 632 33.17 -32.28 -5.69
N GLU A 633 33.80 -33.46 -5.64
CA GLU A 633 34.70 -33.92 -6.72
C GLU A 633 33.98 -33.97 -8.07
N THR A 634 32.71 -34.38 -8.10
CA THR A 634 31.87 -34.32 -9.30
C THR A 634 31.76 -32.89 -9.84
N THR A 635 31.58 -31.89 -8.98
CA THR A 635 31.55 -30.49 -9.39
C THR A 635 32.89 -30.04 -9.95
N LYS A 636 33.98 -30.39 -9.26
CA LYS A 636 35.35 -30.04 -9.67
C LYS A 636 35.72 -30.65 -11.03
N GLU A 637 35.26 -31.87 -11.32
CA GLU A 637 35.51 -32.55 -12.59
C GLU A 637 34.59 -32.08 -13.73
N ALA A 638 33.34 -31.70 -13.42
CA ALA A 638 32.35 -31.35 -14.44
C ALA A 638 32.46 -29.90 -14.93
N LEU A 639 32.89 -28.98 -14.06
CA LEU A 639 32.72 -27.54 -14.24
C LEU A 639 33.90 -26.92 -14.99
N ASP A 640 33.63 -25.99 -15.90
CA ASP A 640 34.66 -25.22 -16.62
C ASP A 640 34.67 -23.73 -16.22
N ILE A 641 33.50 -23.18 -15.84
CA ILE A 641 33.29 -21.75 -15.57
C ILE A 641 32.39 -21.55 -14.34
N VAL A 642 32.80 -20.66 -13.43
CA VAL A 642 31.96 -20.15 -12.33
C VAL A 642 31.75 -18.65 -12.51
N TYR A 643 30.49 -18.22 -12.52
CA TYR A 643 30.10 -16.82 -12.45
C TYR A 643 29.84 -16.44 -10.99
N TYR A 644 30.78 -15.72 -10.36
CA TYR A 644 30.67 -15.29 -8.97
C TYR A 644 29.76 -14.06 -8.87
N ALA A 645 28.58 -14.25 -8.27
CA ALA A 645 27.48 -13.30 -8.27
C ALA A 645 27.34 -12.61 -6.88
N PHE A 646 27.47 -11.28 -6.76
CA PHE A 646 27.64 -10.28 -7.83
C PHE A 646 28.57 -9.10 -7.50
N VAL A 647 29.00 -8.43 -8.56
CA VAL A 647 29.50 -7.04 -8.55
C VAL A 647 28.33 -6.07 -8.72
N VAL A 648 28.28 -5.01 -7.92
CA VAL A 648 27.24 -3.96 -7.99
C VAL A 648 27.80 -2.71 -8.67
N PRO A 649 27.19 -2.24 -9.78
CA PRO A 649 27.56 -0.97 -10.42
C PRO A 649 26.89 0.23 -9.76
N ASN A 650 27.62 1.34 -9.66
CA ASN A 650 27.09 2.64 -9.23
C ASN A 650 27.04 3.62 -10.41
N ALA A 651 26.06 4.52 -10.42
CA ALA A 651 25.84 5.47 -11.51
C ALA A 651 27.03 6.42 -11.79
N ASP A 652 27.97 6.57 -10.86
CA ASP A 652 29.19 7.35 -11.03
C ASP A 652 30.33 6.57 -11.72
N GLY A 653 30.08 5.32 -12.13
CA GLY A 653 31.04 4.41 -12.74
C GLY A 653 31.92 3.65 -11.74
N SER A 654 31.71 3.76 -10.43
CA SER A 654 32.36 2.86 -9.45
C SER A 654 31.62 1.52 -9.35
N CYS A 655 32.28 0.50 -8.79
CA CYS A 655 31.68 -0.80 -8.54
C CYS A 655 32.34 -1.50 -7.34
N TYR A 656 31.67 -2.51 -6.79
CA TYR A 656 32.21 -3.32 -5.70
C TYR A 656 31.63 -4.73 -5.73
N LEU A 657 32.40 -5.71 -5.24
CA LEU A 657 31.95 -7.09 -5.06
C LEU A 657 31.11 -7.19 -3.78
N THR A 658 29.90 -7.75 -3.85
CA THR A 658 28.95 -7.68 -2.73
C THR A 658 29.39 -8.43 -1.48
N ASP A 659 30.08 -9.55 -1.68
CA ASP A 659 30.51 -10.43 -0.60
C ASP A 659 31.67 -11.32 -1.07
N THR A 660 32.77 -11.33 -0.33
CA THR A 660 34.00 -12.10 -0.63
C THR A 660 34.16 -13.32 0.27
N SER A 661 33.19 -13.62 1.15
CA SER A 661 33.29 -14.65 2.19
C SER A 661 33.58 -16.05 1.66
N TYR A 662 33.19 -16.34 0.41
CA TYR A 662 33.37 -17.63 -0.23
C TYR A 662 34.39 -17.59 -1.38
N LEU A 663 35.02 -16.43 -1.62
CA LEU A 663 35.86 -16.23 -2.79
C LEU A 663 37.11 -17.12 -2.77
N GLU A 664 37.77 -17.29 -1.63
CA GLU A 664 38.94 -18.18 -1.54
C GLU A 664 38.57 -19.63 -1.88
N GLU A 665 37.47 -20.15 -1.31
CA GLU A 665 36.99 -21.51 -1.60
C GLU A 665 36.59 -21.70 -3.07
N VAL A 666 36.01 -20.66 -3.70
CA VAL A 666 35.69 -20.68 -5.14
C VAL A 666 36.95 -20.64 -6.00
N LYS A 667 37.97 -19.85 -5.62
CA LYS A 667 39.23 -19.76 -6.37
C LYS A 667 40.03 -21.06 -6.35
N GLU A 668 39.86 -21.92 -5.36
CA GLU A 668 40.46 -23.26 -5.35
C GLU A 668 40.05 -24.10 -6.57
N LEU A 669 38.89 -23.83 -7.18
CA LEU A 669 38.47 -24.48 -8.42
C LEU A 669 39.41 -24.19 -9.60
N LYS A 670 40.24 -23.13 -9.54
CA LYS A 670 41.29 -22.88 -10.56
C LYS A 670 42.25 -24.06 -10.67
N ASN A 671 42.52 -24.79 -9.58
CA ASN A 671 43.35 -26.00 -9.62
C ASN A 671 42.74 -27.11 -10.49
N HIS A 672 41.43 -27.07 -10.71
CA HIS A 672 40.67 -27.95 -11.61
C HIS A 672 40.39 -27.31 -12.97
N ASN A 673 41.18 -26.30 -13.36
CA ASN A 673 41.06 -25.58 -14.63
C ASN A 673 39.75 -24.77 -14.79
N VAL A 674 39.04 -24.51 -13.70
CA VAL A 674 37.81 -23.71 -13.70
C VAL A 674 38.15 -22.22 -13.70
N ARG A 675 37.54 -21.46 -14.61
CA ARG A 675 37.65 -19.99 -14.67
C ARG A 675 36.62 -19.33 -13.76
N ILE A 676 37.02 -18.34 -12.98
CA ILE A 676 36.17 -17.62 -12.03
C ILE A 676 35.89 -16.21 -12.53
N ILE A 677 34.65 -15.95 -12.94
CA ILE A 677 34.23 -14.74 -13.66
C ILE A 677 33.39 -13.87 -12.74
N ALA A 678 33.68 -12.56 -12.67
CA ALA A 678 32.88 -11.63 -11.89
C ALA A 678 31.56 -11.33 -12.62
N CYS A 679 30.41 -11.62 -12.03
CA CYS A 679 29.11 -11.29 -12.63
C CYS A 679 28.58 -9.95 -12.12
N VAL A 680 28.32 -9.01 -13.02
CA VAL A 680 27.82 -7.67 -12.69
C VAL A 680 26.29 -7.66 -12.67
N ASN A 681 25.72 -7.36 -11.50
CA ASN A 681 24.28 -7.31 -11.26
C ASN A 681 23.61 -6.16 -12.00
N GLY A 682 22.57 -6.46 -12.75
CA GLY A 682 21.67 -5.48 -13.36
C GLY A 682 20.19 -5.79 -13.16
N VAL A 683 19.82 -6.54 -12.12
CA VAL A 683 18.45 -6.99 -11.86
C VAL A 683 17.64 -5.97 -11.06
N SER A 684 18.26 -5.17 -10.20
CA SER A 684 17.53 -4.18 -9.41
C SER A 684 17.26 -2.89 -10.20
N THR A 685 16.20 -2.16 -9.84
CA THR A 685 15.89 -0.86 -10.49
C THR A 685 17.07 0.11 -10.44
N ASP A 686 17.84 0.11 -9.35
CA ASP A 686 18.97 1.03 -9.19
C ASP A 686 20.20 0.62 -10.00
N THR A 687 20.51 -0.69 -10.04
CA THR A 687 21.62 -1.19 -10.87
C THR A 687 21.32 -1.07 -12.37
N CYS A 688 20.07 -1.32 -12.79
CA CYS A 688 19.57 -1.03 -14.13
C CYS A 688 19.79 0.45 -14.53
N LYS A 689 19.42 1.38 -13.64
CA LYS A 689 19.62 2.82 -13.88
C LYS A 689 21.10 3.17 -13.92
N ALA A 690 21.91 2.58 -13.05
CA ALA A 690 23.36 2.76 -13.07
C ALA A 690 23.94 2.36 -14.44
N PHE A 691 23.60 1.18 -14.96
CA PHE A 691 24.00 0.78 -16.32
C PHE A 691 23.54 1.79 -17.38
N MET A 692 22.29 2.27 -17.34
CA MET A 692 21.82 3.29 -18.28
C MET A 692 22.63 4.59 -18.21
N THR A 693 22.91 5.08 -17.00
CA THR A 693 23.70 6.30 -16.78
C THR A 693 25.14 6.13 -17.25
N ILE A 694 25.79 5.03 -16.86
CA ILE A 694 27.17 4.72 -17.21
C ILE A 694 27.29 4.58 -18.73
N THR A 695 26.42 3.79 -19.37
CA THR A 695 26.58 3.48 -20.79
C THR A 695 26.26 4.66 -21.72
N ALA A 696 25.43 5.60 -21.27
CA ALA A 696 25.09 6.82 -22.00
C ALA A 696 26.23 7.87 -22.02
N ASP A 697 27.23 7.77 -21.15
CA ASP A 697 28.34 8.72 -21.04
C ASP A 697 29.70 8.02 -21.24
N ALA A 698 30.46 8.43 -22.25
CA ALA A 698 31.74 7.77 -22.57
C ALA A 698 32.78 7.86 -21.44
N THR A 699 32.78 8.93 -20.64
CA THR A 699 33.71 9.10 -19.53
C THR A 699 33.34 8.18 -18.38
N LEU A 700 32.06 8.11 -18.03
CA LEU A 700 31.57 7.20 -16.99
C LEU A 700 31.76 5.74 -17.39
N ARG A 701 31.50 5.40 -18.65
CA ARG A 701 31.68 4.05 -19.17
C ARG A 701 33.15 3.61 -19.13
N GLN A 702 34.09 4.48 -19.52
CA GLN A 702 35.52 4.16 -19.40
C GLN A 702 35.95 4.04 -17.92
N LYS A 703 35.46 4.93 -17.04
CA LYS A 703 35.74 4.82 -15.60
C LYS A 703 35.25 3.48 -15.05
N PHE A 704 34.06 3.05 -15.47
CA PHE A 704 33.47 1.77 -15.07
C PHE A 704 34.25 0.57 -15.60
N VAL A 705 34.66 0.58 -16.87
CA VAL A 705 35.55 -0.43 -17.46
C VAL A 705 36.84 -0.58 -16.65
N ASN A 706 37.49 0.54 -16.32
CA ASN A 706 38.72 0.51 -15.53
C ASN A 706 38.47 -0.06 -14.13
N ASN A 707 37.43 0.39 -13.43
CA ASN A 707 37.11 -0.09 -12.09
C ASN A 707 36.75 -1.58 -12.06
N LEU A 708 36.05 -2.09 -13.08
CA LEU A 708 35.75 -3.51 -13.20
C LEU A 708 37.02 -4.33 -13.41
N MET A 709 37.93 -3.88 -14.28
CA MET A 709 39.18 -4.59 -14.50
C MET A 709 40.14 -4.48 -13.30
N ASP A 710 40.13 -3.37 -12.56
CA ASP A 710 40.86 -3.23 -11.31
C ASP A 710 40.31 -4.19 -10.24
N LEU A 711 38.98 -4.38 -10.17
CA LEU A 711 38.33 -5.37 -9.32
C LEU A 711 38.74 -6.80 -9.72
N VAL A 712 38.76 -7.12 -11.02
CA VAL A 712 39.22 -8.42 -11.53
C VAL A 712 40.65 -8.72 -11.06
N GLU A 713 41.54 -7.73 -11.12
CA GLU A 713 42.92 -7.87 -10.64
C GLU A 713 43.02 -7.95 -9.11
N GLU A 714 42.28 -7.11 -8.38
CA GLU A 714 42.25 -7.08 -6.91
C GLU A 714 41.84 -8.43 -6.32
N TYR A 715 40.83 -9.06 -6.90
CA TYR A 715 40.26 -10.33 -6.42
C TYR A 715 40.82 -11.57 -7.13
N ASN A 716 41.78 -11.38 -8.04
CA ASN A 716 42.36 -12.43 -8.88
C ASN A 716 41.31 -13.26 -9.64
N LEU A 717 40.38 -12.59 -10.30
CA LEU A 717 39.34 -13.19 -11.14
C LEU A 717 39.81 -13.30 -12.59
N ASP A 718 39.10 -14.10 -13.40
CA ASP A 718 39.52 -14.44 -14.77
C ASP A 718 38.70 -13.74 -15.86
N GLY A 719 37.76 -12.86 -15.48
CA GLY A 719 36.94 -12.13 -16.44
C GLY A 719 35.69 -11.47 -15.86
N ILE A 720 34.83 -10.99 -16.76
CA ILE A 720 33.60 -10.26 -16.46
C ILE A 720 32.41 -10.87 -17.19
N ASP A 721 31.29 -11.02 -16.50
CA ASP A 721 29.97 -11.31 -17.06
C ASP A 721 29.03 -10.13 -16.80
N ILE A 722 28.35 -9.64 -17.83
CA ILE A 722 27.37 -8.56 -17.70
C ILE A 722 25.96 -9.13 -17.69
N ASP A 723 25.28 -9.02 -16.55
CA ASP A 723 23.89 -9.43 -16.38
C ASP A 723 22.98 -8.20 -16.27
N TRP A 724 22.87 -7.47 -17.38
CA TRP A 724 22.02 -6.27 -17.44
C TRP A 724 20.59 -6.64 -17.82
N GLU A 725 19.77 -6.93 -16.81
CA GLU A 725 18.36 -7.21 -16.98
C GLU A 725 17.52 -5.92 -17.13
N SER A 726 16.29 -6.03 -17.65
CA SER A 726 15.35 -4.90 -17.72
C SER A 726 14.23 -5.11 -16.73
N VAL A 727 14.10 -4.20 -15.75
CA VAL A 727 13.06 -4.26 -14.71
C VAL A 727 11.71 -3.68 -15.11
N SER A 728 11.67 -2.80 -16.12
CA SER A 728 10.44 -2.13 -16.55
C SER A 728 10.58 -1.54 -17.96
N GLU A 729 9.45 -1.17 -18.59
CA GLU A 729 9.47 -0.49 -19.89
C GLU A 729 10.20 0.87 -19.87
N SER A 730 10.19 1.57 -18.74
CA SER A 730 10.84 2.88 -18.58
C SER A 730 12.35 2.78 -18.32
N VAL A 731 12.84 1.61 -17.90
CA VAL A 731 14.26 1.32 -17.62
C VAL A 731 14.63 0.02 -18.34
N LYS A 732 15.03 0.18 -19.61
CA LYS A 732 15.37 -0.94 -20.50
C LYS A 732 16.84 -0.89 -20.92
N VAL A 733 17.38 -2.08 -21.20
CA VAL A 733 18.68 -2.24 -21.84
C VAL A 733 18.70 -1.43 -23.13
N ASN A 734 19.76 -0.64 -23.31
CA ASN A 734 20.03 0.08 -24.55
C ASN A 734 21.04 -0.74 -25.36
N ALA A 735 20.63 -1.27 -26.51
CA ALA A 735 21.49 -2.11 -27.35
C ALA A 735 22.84 -1.45 -27.68
N THR A 736 22.82 -0.17 -28.06
CA THR A 736 24.04 0.58 -28.37
C THR A 736 24.91 0.79 -27.13
N GLY A 737 24.30 1.11 -25.99
CA GLY A 737 25.01 1.28 -24.72
C GLY A 737 25.68 -0.01 -24.24
N MET A 738 24.96 -1.14 -24.29
CA MET A 738 25.48 -2.47 -23.98
C MET A 738 26.63 -2.83 -24.91
N ASN A 739 26.45 -2.70 -26.23
CA ASN A 739 27.49 -3.03 -27.21
C ASN A 739 28.75 -2.19 -27.03
N GLN A 740 28.60 -0.89 -26.73
CA GLN A 740 29.74 -0.02 -26.48
C GLN A 740 30.45 -0.39 -25.18
N LEU A 741 29.73 -0.77 -24.12
CA LEU A 741 30.34 -1.29 -22.90
C LEU A 741 31.14 -2.57 -23.17
N MET A 742 30.54 -3.55 -23.88
CA MET A 742 31.22 -4.81 -24.21
C MET A 742 32.44 -4.61 -25.10
N LYS A 743 32.37 -3.66 -26.04
CA LYS A 743 33.50 -3.23 -26.85
C LYS A 743 34.61 -2.65 -25.99
N ASP A 744 34.30 -1.67 -25.15
CA ASP A 744 35.30 -0.98 -24.31
C ASP A 744 35.94 -1.95 -23.31
N LEU A 745 35.16 -2.88 -22.74
CA LEU A 745 35.67 -3.97 -21.91
C LEU A 745 36.63 -4.87 -22.69
N ARG A 746 36.25 -5.32 -23.90
CA ARG A 746 37.13 -6.16 -24.72
C ARG A 746 38.41 -5.44 -25.11
N GLU A 747 38.34 -4.15 -25.49
CA GLU A 747 39.51 -3.35 -25.81
C GLU A 747 40.44 -3.20 -24.60
N GLU A 748 39.93 -2.89 -23.42
CA GLU A 748 40.72 -2.81 -22.18
C GLU A 748 41.33 -4.17 -21.79
N MET A 749 40.57 -5.26 -21.90
CA MET A 749 41.07 -6.63 -21.66
C MET A 749 42.21 -6.99 -22.63
N THR A 750 42.07 -6.67 -23.91
CA THR A 750 43.13 -6.87 -24.92
C THR A 750 44.35 -6.01 -24.62
N LEU A 751 44.19 -4.76 -24.18
CA LEU A 751 45.32 -3.92 -23.76
C LEU A 751 46.08 -4.53 -22.58
N ARG A 752 45.36 -5.05 -21.58
CA ARG A 752 45.97 -5.72 -20.41
C ARG A 752 46.66 -7.04 -20.80
N GLN A 753 46.12 -7.77 -21.76
CA GLN A 753 46.73 -8.98 -22.32
C GLN A 753 48.01 -8.65 -23.13
N ASP A 754 47.97 -7.66 -24.02
CA ASP A 754 49.11 -7.25 -24.86
C ASP A 754 50.29 -6.72 -24.04
N ALA A 755 50.04 -6.31 -22.78
CA ALA A 755 51.05 -5.95 -21.80
C ALA A 755 51.77 -7.16 -21.15
N GLY A 756 51.78 -8.32 -21.80
CA GLY A 756 52.47 -9.53 -21.34
C GLY A 756 51.62 -10.44 -20.44
N GLY A 757 50.30 -10.41 -20.61
CA GLY A 757 49.34 -11.19 -19.85
C GLY A 757 48.63 -12.30 -20.64
N THR A 758 47.67 -12.97 -20.01
CA THR A 758 46.78 -13.96 -20.64
C THR A 758 45.38 -13.39 -20.90
N PRO A 759 44.62 -13.95 -21.87
CA PRO A 759 43.29 -13.46 -22.20
C PRO A 759 42.33 -13.49 -21.02
N TYR A 760 41.52 -12.43 -20.88
CA TYR A 760 40.38 -12.38 -19.96
C TYR A 760 39.10 -12.84 -20.64
N PHE A 761 38.23 -13.47 -19.85
CA PHE A 761 36.91 -13.90 -20.30
C PHE A 761 35.90 -12.76 -20.26
N LEU A 762 35.05 -12.64 -21.29
CA LEU A 762 33.96 -11.68 -21.34
C LEU A 762 32.67 -12.37 -21.81
N SER A 763 31.64 -12.33 -20.99
CA SER A 763 30.32 -12.85 -21.32
C SER A 763 29.19 -11.89 -20.94
N ALA A 764 27.97 -12.25 -21.33
CA ALA A 764 26.77 -11.59 -20.85
C ALA A 764 25.62 -12.59 -20.68
N ALA A 765 24.74 -12.33 -19.72
CA ALA A 765 23.47 -13.02 -19.57
C ALA A 765 22.38 -12.30 -20.38
N VAL A 766 21.59 -13.06 -21.15
CA VAL A 766 20.48 -12.50 -21.94
C VAL A 766 19.25 -13.41 -21.89
N PRO A 767 18.03 -12.86 -22.00
CA PRO A 767 16.82 -13.67 -22.01
C PRO A 767 16.74 -14.56 -23.27
N ALA A 768 16.39 -15.83 -23.08
CA ALA A 768 16.11 -16.74 -24.19
C ALA A 768 14.79 -16.41 -24.91
N SER A 769 13.82 -15.84 -24.19
CA SER A 769 12.49 -15.48 -24.72
C SER A 769 12.54 -14.27 -25.66
N SER A 770 11.51 -14.09 -26.48
CA SER A 770 11.35 -12.89 -27.32
C SER A 770 10.56 -11.77 -26.64
N TRP A 771 10.24 -11.93 -25.35
CA TRP A 771 9.47 -10.96 -24.59
C TRP A 771 10.14 -9.59 -24.56
N GLY A 772 9.33 -8.54 -24.77
CA GLY A 772 9.81 -7.16 -24.74
C GLY A 772 10.82 -6.80 -25.84
N THR A 773 10.74 -7.49 -27.00
CA THR A 773 11.57 -7.32 -28.21
C THR A 773 13.07 -7.29 -27.92
N ALA A 774 13.65 -8.44 -27.57
CA ALA A 774 15.10 -8.51 -27.34
C ALA A 774 15.98 -8.09 -28.54
N SER A 775 15.44 -7.99 -29.77
CA SER A 775 16.12 -7.34 -30.92
C SER A 775 16.28 -5.83 -30.77
N ASP A 776 15.41 -5.17 -29.99
CA ASP A 776 15.49 -3.74 -29.70
C ASP A 776 16.40 -3.46 -28.48
N ARG A 777 16.72 -4.52 -27.72
CA ARG A 777 17.53 -4.47 -26.48
C ARG A 777 18.98 -4.88 -26.71
N PHE A 778 19.24 -5.75 -27.67
CA PHE A 778 20.56 -6.29 -27.95
C PHE A 778 20.80 -6.36 -29.46
N ASP A 779 21.98 -5.94 -29.90
CA ASP A 779 22.46 -6.17 -31.27
C ASP A 779 23.54 -7.26 -31.21
N PHE A 780 23.10 -8.48 -31.50
CA PHE A 780 23.88 -9.70 -31.37
C PHE A 780 25.00 -9.82 -32.41
N VAL A 781 24.86 -9.18 -33.59
CA VAL A 781 25.95 -9.15 -34.59
C VAL A 781 27.16 -8.40 -34.04
N THR A 782 26.91 -7.32 -33.30
CA THR A 782 27.99 -6.57 -32.66
C THR A 782 28.50 -7.28 -31.41
N LEU A 783 27.63 -7.83 -30.55
CA LEU A 783 28.05 -8.58 -29.37
C LEU A 783 28.94 -9.78 -29.73
N ASP A 784 28.62 -10.50 -30.81
CA ASP A 784 29.38 -11.67 -31.30
C ASP A 784 30.87 -11.36 -31.52
N GLN A 785 31.23 -10.10 -31.80
CA GLN A 785 32.62 -9.69 -32.01
C GLN A 785 33.42 -9.55 -30.70
N TYR A 786 32.76 -9.37 -29.56
CA TYR A 786 33.41 -9.00 -28.31
C TYR A 786 33.31 -10.07 -27.22
N VAL A 787 32.23 -10.85 -27.20
CA VAL A 787 32.02 -11.88 -26.17
C VAL A 787 32.70 -13.19 -26.51
N ASP A 788 33.14 -13.91 -25.48
CA ASP A 788 33.50 -15.32 -25.56
C ASP A 788 32.21 -16.15 -25.64
N TYR A 789 31.28 -15.90 -24.72
CA TYR A 789 29.98 -16.58 -24.65
C TYR A 789 28.84 -15.65 -24.25
N ILE A 790 27.63 -16.07 -24.59
CA ILE A 790 26.37 -15.53 -24.11
C ILE A 790 25.65 -16.63 -23.32
N ASN A 791 25.36 -16.33 -22.07
CA ASN A 791 24.56 -17.16 -21.19
C ASN A 791 23.07 -16.87 -21.50
N ILE A 792 22.37 -17.80 -22.15
CA ILE A 792 20.94 -17.62 -22.34
C ILE A 792 20.18 -18.07 -21.09
N MET A 793 19.46 -17.14 -20.48
CA MET A 793 18.55 -17.40 -19.36
C MET A 793 17.33 -18.18 -19.88
N SER A 794 17.51 -19.46 -20.16
CA SER A 794 16.46 -20.36 -20.66
C SER A 794 15.62 -20.99 -19.54
N TYR A 795 15.40 -20.23 -18.46
CA TYR A 795 14.55 -20.50 -17.32
C TYR A 795 13.64 -19.28 -17.07
N ASP A 796 12.81 -19.32 -16.03
CA ASP A 796 11.71 -18.35 -15.80
C ASP A 796 10.81 -18.12 -17.02
N MET A 797 10.66 -19.17 -17.85
CA MET A 797 9.74 -19.16 -18.99
C MET A 797 8.30 -19.49 -18.57
N ASN A 798 8.05 -19.76 -17.30
CA ASN A 798 6.71 -20.07 -16.82
C ASN A 798 5.81 -18.83 -16.79
N LYS A 799 4.51 -19.03 -16.98
CA LYS A 799 3.50 -17.97 -16.86
C LYS A 799 3.08 -17.77 -15.41
N THR A 800 2.75 -16.55 -15.00
CA THR A 800 2.33 -16.28 -13.61
C THR A 800 0.92 -16.79 -13.26
N ASP A 801 0.05 -16.93 -14.26
CA ASP A 801 -1.38 -17.26 -14.12
C ASP A 801 -1.77 -18.66 -14.65
N THR A 802 -0.80 -19.40 -15.18
CA THR A 802 -1.00 -20.68 -15.86
C THR A 802 0.12 -21.63 -15.46
N THR A 803 -0.21 -22.89 -15.16
CA THR A 803 0.77 -23.93 -14.88
C THR A 803 1.53 -24.30 -16.16
N THR A 804 2.78 -23.90 -16.26
CA THR A 804 3.65 -24.17 -17.42
C THR A 804 5.05 -24.52 -16.95
N HIS A 805 5.88 -25.05 -17.84
CA HIS A 805 7.27 -25.38 -17.48
C HIS A 805 8.10 -24.13 -17.20
N LEU A 806 8.96 -24.21 -16.18
CA LEU A 806 9.93 -23.17 -15.77
C LEU A 806 11.05 -23.03 -16.80
N SER A 807 11.63 -24.15 -17.20
CA SER A 807 12.82 -24.18 -18.06
C SER A 807 12.71 -25.30 -19.12
N PRO A 808 11.71 -25.22 -20.03
CA PRO A 808 11.51 -26.25 -21.03
C PRO A 808 12.68 -26.31 -22.03
N LEU A 809 13.08 -27.51 -22.46
CA LEU A 809 14.07 -27.71 -23.52
C LEU A 809 13.47 -27.35 -24.89
N TYR A 810 12.32 -27.94 -25.22
CA TYR A 810 11.53 -27.64 -26.41
C TYR A 810 10.22 -26.96 -26.01
N LYS A 811 9.55 -26.27 -26.94
CA LYS A 811 8.23 -25.67 -26.66
C LYS A 811 7.21 -26.71 -26.19
N SER A 812 6.34 -26.33 -25.25
CA SER A 812 5.26 -27.19 -24.78
C SER A 812 4.00 -27.04 -25.64
N ASN A 813 3.24 -28.12 -25.79
CA ASN A 813 1.92 -28.05 -26.45
C ASN A 813 0.83 -27.49 -25.53
N TYR A 814 1.13 -27.34 -24.23
CA TYR A 814 0.17 -26.93 -23.18
C TYR A 814 0.44 -25.51 -22.66
N ASP A 815 1.41 -24.81 -23.23
CA ASP A 815 1.75 -23.45 -22.81
C ASP A 815 0.81 -22.35 -23.36
N ARG A 816 -0.25 -22.76 -24.09
CA ARG A 816 -1.23 -21.89 -24.78
C ARG A 816 -0.63 -21.03 -25.89
N GLY A 817 0.32 -21.59 -26.64
CA GLY A 817 0.94 -20.93 -27.79
C GLY A 817 2.04 -19.97 -27.39
N TYR A 818 2.59 -20.16 -26.19
CA TYR A 818 3.62 -19.33 -25.62
C TYR A 818 4.98 -19.59 -26.28
N GLY A 819 5.33 -20.86 -26.49
CA GLY A 819 6.26 -21.31 -27.52
C GLY A 819 7.76 -21.22 -27.19
N PHE A 820 8.15 -20.94 -25.94
CA PHE A 820 9.55 -20.81 -25.56
C PHE A 820 10.17 -22.10 -25.01
N GLY A 821 11.49 -22.21 -25.15
CA GLY A 821 12.35 -23.26 -24.60
C GLY A 821 13.83 -23.00 -24.94
N CYS A 822 14.75 -23.83 -24.45
CA CYS A 822 16.17 -23.74 -24.77
C CYS A 822 16.42 -23.74 -26.29
N ASP A 823 15.77 -24.64 -27.03
CA ASP A 823 15.90 -24.75 -28.50
C ASP A 823 15.42 -23.51 -29.24
N TYR A 824 14.32 -22.91 -28.74
CA TYR A 824 13.83 -21.64 -29.26
C TYR A 824 14.85 -20.53 -29.06
N GLY A 825 15.43 -20.41 -27.85
CA GLY A 825 16.44 -19.40 -27.54
C GLY A 825 17.68 -19.50 -28.44
N VAL A 826 18.22 -20.71 -28.60
CA VAL A 826 19.37 -20.98 -29.50
C VAL A 826 19.04 -20.60 -30.94
N THR A 827 17.91 -21.08 -31.46
CA THR A 827 17.47 -20.78 -32.84
C THR A 827 17.25 -19.27 -33.04
N ARG A 828 16.67 -18.61 -32.04
CA ARG A 828 16.41 -17.17 -32.07
C ARG A 828 17.70 -16.37 -32.10
N LEU A 829 18.62 -16.57 -31.15
CA LEU A 829 19.84 -15.76 -31.09
C LEU A 829 20.73 -15.99 -32.31
N THR A 830 20.81 -17.22 -32.81
CA THR A 830 21.53 -17.51 -34.06
C THR A 830 20.89 -16.82 -35.26
N SER A 831 19.56 -16.76 -35.35
CA SER A 831 18.88 -15.99 -36.40
C SER A 831 19.09 -14.48 -36.32
N LEU A 832 19.47 -13.97 -35.14
CA LEU A 832 19.79 -12.56 -34.89
C LEU A 832 21.29 -12.25 -35.08
N GLY A 833 22.10 -13.24 -35.46
CA GLY A 833 23.49 -13.06 -35.84
C GLY A 833 24.54 -13.50 -34.81
N LEU A 834 24.12 -14.07 -33.67
CA LEU A 834 25.07 -14.66 -32.72
C LEU A 834 25.60 -16.00 -33.24
N SER A 835 26.90 -16.23 -33.14
CA SER A 835 27.51 -17.51 -33.48
C SER A 835 27.04 -18.59 -32.51
N ARG A 836 26.62 -19.75 -33.04
CA ARG A 836 26.04 -20.84 -32.23
C ARG A 836 27.01 -21.35 -31.16
N ASN A 837 28.30 -21.44 -31.51
CA ASN A 837 29.37 -21.89 -30.62
C ASN A 837 29.76 -20.88 -29.52
N LYS A 838 28.99 -19.78 -29.38
CA LYS A 838 29.10 -18.81 -28.29
C LYS A 838 27.87 -18.82 -27.39
N ILE A 839 27.02 -19.86 -27.47
CA ILE A 839 25.79 -19.94 -26.68
C ILE A 839 25.97 -20.98 -25.58
N ILE A 840 25.64 -20.60 -24.35
CA ILE A 840 25.49 -21.52 -23.23
C ILE A 840 24.01 -21.53 -22.84
N ILE A 841 23.36 -22.69 -22.80
CA ILE A 841 21.93 -22.82 -22.44
C ILE A 841 21.73 -22.95 -20.93
N GLY A 842 20.61 -22.45 -20.40
CA GLY A 842 20.31 -22.50 -18.96
C GLY A 842 19.48 -23.67 -18.48
N SER A 843 19.88 -24.19 -17.33
CA SER A 843 19.12 -25.05 -16.43
C SER A 843 18.86 -24.32 -15.11
N ALA A 844 17.69 -24.54 -14.51
CA ALA A 844 17.32 -23.95 -13.23
C ALA A 844 17.67 -24.89 -12.06
N GLY A 845 18.47 -24.41 -11.11
CA GLY A 845 18.69 -25.02 -9.79
C GLY A 845 17.55 -24.80 -8.79
N TYR A 846 16.42 -24.27 -9.27
CA TYR A 846 15.22 -23.98 -8.50
C TYR A 846 13.96 -24.40 -9.28
N GLY A 847 12.80 -24.35 -8.62
CA GLY A 847 11.48 -24.63 -9.18
C GLY A 847 10.47 -23.51 -8.94
N LYS A 848 9.27 -23.66 -9.52
CA LYS A 848 8.11 -22.78 -9.30
C LYS A 848 6.87 -23.59 -8.92
N ALA A 849 6.25 -23.22 -7.79
CA ALA A 849 5.03 -23.80 -7.26
C ALA A 849 3.80 -22.96 -7.58
N TYR A 850 2.71 -23.64 -7.94
CA TYR A 850 1.41 -23.07 -8.23
C TYR A 850 0.33 -23.74 -7.39
N LYS A 851 -0.57 -22.95 -6.82
CA LYS A 851 -1.89 -23.44 -6.42
C LYS A 851 -2.76 -23.56 -7.66
N VAL A 852 -3.20 -24.77 -7.96
CA VAL A 852 -4.04 -25.05 -9.13
C VAL A 852 -5.47 -24.59 -8.85
N THR A 853 -6.06 -23.85 -9.79
CA THR A 853 -7.44 -23.35 -9.71
C THR A 853 -8.29 -23.77 -10.90
N GLY A 854 -7.66 -24.26 -11.97
CA GLY A 854 -8.30 -24.77 -13.17
C GLY A 854 -8.57 -26.29 -13.15
N GLN A 855 -9.38 -26.74 -14.11
CA GLN A 855 -9.58 -28.17 -14.36
C GLN A 855 -8.52 -28.71 -15.32
N SER A 856 -8.06 -29.94 -15.09
CA SER A 856 -7.12 -30.62 -15.99
C SER A 856 -7.69 -30.71 -17.41
N VAL A 857 -6.86 -30.37 -18.40
CA VAL A 857 -7.19 -30.45 -19.83
C VAL A 857 -6.55 -31.65 -20.54
N SER A 858 -5.75 -32.44 -19.82
CA SER A 858 -5.07 -33.63 -20.33
C SER A 858 -5.12 -34.77 -19.31
N THR A 859 -5.28 -36.00 -19.80
CA THR A 859 -5.16 -37.21 -18.98
C THR A 859 -3.72 -37.70 -18.87
N THR A 860 -2.87 -37.34 -19.84
CA THR A 860 -1.45 -37.74 -19.87
C THR A 860 -0.59 -36.79 -19.04
N TYR A 861 -0.89 -35.48 -19.13
CA TYR A 861 -0.17 -34.43 -18.41
C TYR A 861 -1.14 -33.64 -17.53
N PRO A 862 -1.56 -34.22 -16.39
CA PRO A 862 -2.59 -33.64 -15.56
C PRO A 862 -2.19 -32.26 -15.03
N TYR A 863 -3.10 -31.29 -15.19
CA TYR A 863 -2.95 -29.92 -14.72
C TYR A 863 -1.74 -29.14 -15.29
N LEU A 864 -1.17 -29.58 -16.41
CA LEU A 864 -0.31 -28.73 -17.23
C LEU A 864 -1.18 -27.86 -18.17
N GLY A 865 -0.89 -26.56 -18.28
CA GLY A 865 -1.59 -25.61 -19.15
C GLY A 865 -2.90 -25.04 -18.60
N VAL A 866 -3.15 -25.20 -17.30
CA VAL A 866 -4.41 -24.80 -16.64
C VAL A 866 -4.20 -23.58 -15.76
N ALA A 867 -5.30 -22.94 -15.34
CA ALA A 867 -5.22 -21.80 -14.44
C ALA A 867 -4.58 -22.20 -13.10
N GLY A 868 -3.64 -21.38 -12.63
CA GLY A 868 -2.98 -21.54 -11.35
C GLY A 868 -2.30 -20.25 -10.94
N THR A 869 -2.01 -20.10 -9.65
CA THR A 869 -1.36 -18.91 -9.12
C THR A 869 -0.11 -19.32 -8.39
N LEU A 870 1.01 -18.64 -8.66
CA LEU A 870 2.26 -18.84 -7.94
C LEU A 870 2.02 -18.74 -6.43
N THR A 871 2.56 -19.69 -5.67
CA THR A 871 2.25 -19.79 -4.24
C THR A 871 3.40 -20.37 -3.44
N GLN A 872 3.53 -19.91 -2.19
CA GLN A 872 4.36 -20.59 -1.20
C GLN A 872 3.66 -21.87 -0.72
N ILE A 873 4.43 -22.93 -0.52
CA ILE A 873 3.93 -24.17 0.09
C ILE A 873 4.20 -24.11 1.59
N SER A 874 3.13 -24.06 2.39
CA SER A 874 3.24 -23.97 3.84
C SER A 874 3.95 -25.19 4.43
N GLY A 875 4.90 -24.95 5.34
CA GLY A 875 5.63 -26.01 6.04
C GLY A 875 6.77 -26.65 5.25
N ILE A 876 7.07 -26.16 4.04
CA ILE A 876 8.20 -26.65 3.22
C ILE A 876 9.34 -25.61 3.24
N PRO A 877 10.47 -25.90 3.90
CA PRO A 877 11.65 -25.03 3.88
C PRO A 877 12.16 -24.81 2.45
N GLY A 878 12.69 -23.64 2.15
CA GLY A 878 13.11 -23.27 0.79
C GLY A 878 11.95 -22.97 -0.18
N SER A 879 10.71 -22.89 0.30
CA SER A 879 9.56 -22.40 -0.45
C SER A 879 9.25 -20.94 -0.12
N PHE A 880 9.10 -20.10 -1.15
CA PHE A 880 8.92 -18.65 -1.02
C PHE A 880 7.58 -18.15 -1.56
N ALA A 881 7.15 -16.97 -1.12
CA ALA A 881 5.90 -16.31 -1.55
C ALA A 881 5.84 -16.03 -3.06
N SER A 882 6.99 -15.89 -3.72
CA SER A 882 7.11 -15.78 -5.18
C SER A 882 6.75 -17.06 -5.94
N GLY A 883 6.51 -18.16 -5.22
CA GLY A 883 6.40 -19.50 -5.78
C GLY A 883 7.75 -20.18 -6.01
N THR A 884 8.89 -19.51 -5.83
CA THR A 884 10.21 -20.14 -5.96
C THR A 884 10.39 -21.25 -4.93
N LEU A 885 10.98 -22.37 -5.37
CA LEU A 885 11.39 -23.50 -4.55
C LEU A 885 12.89 -23.79 -4.76
N TYR A 886 13.70 -23.83 -3.72
CA TYR A 886 15.09 -24.31 -3.82
C TYR A 886 15.14 -25.85 -3.86
N GLY A 887 16.31 -26.43 -4.16
CA GLY A 887 16.51 -27.88 -4.29
C GLY A 887 15.93 -28.69 -3.12
N ASN A 888 16.25 -28.31 -1.89
CA ASN A 888 15.75 -28.93 -0.66
C ASN A 888 14.22 -28.88 -0.53
N ALA A 889 13.55 -27.86 -1.07
CA ALA A 889 12.11 -27.79 -1.07
C ALA A 889 11.53 -28.85 -2.03
N ILE A 890 12.12 -28.99 -3.22
CA ILE A 890 11.73 -29.99 -4.22
C ILE A 890 11.94 -31.41 -3.68
N GLU A 891 13.09 -31.67 -3.05
CA GLU A 891 13.38 -32.95 -2.39
C GLU A 891 12.41 -33.25 -1.25
N ALA A 892 12.11 -32.27 -0.39
CA ALA A 892 11.14 -32.44 0.69
C ALA A 892 9.75 -32.83 0.16
N LEU A 893 9.32 -32.25 -0.97
CA LEU A 893 8.06 -32.62 -1.62
C LEU A 893 8.08 -34.06 -2.15
N LEU A 894 9.16 -34.45 -2.82
CA LEU A 894 9.35 -35.80 -3.33
C LEU A 894 9.35 -36.84 -2.18
N ALA A 895 10.06 -36.54 -1.10
CA ALA A 895 10.15 -37.39 0.09
C ALA A 895 8.79 -37.66 0.75
N THR A 896 7.80 -36.76 0.59
CA THR A 896 6.45 -37.00 1.11
C THR A 896 5.73 -38.16 0.41
N GLY A 897 6.14 -38.55 -0.80
CA GLY A 897 5.44 -39.51 -1.65
C GLY A 897 4.08 -39.04 -2.18
N ARG A 898 3.64 -37.81 -1.85
CA ARG A 898 2.35 -37.24 -2.28
C ARG A 898 2.42 -36.55 -3.64
N TYR A 899 3.63 -36.22 -4.08
CA TYR A 899 3.89 -35.50 -5.32
C TYR A 899 4.37 -36.48 -6.39
N GLN A 900 3.57 -36.63 -7.44
CA GLN A 900 3.91 -37.49 -8.56
C GLN A 900 4.66 -36.69 -9.62
N LYS A 901 5.79 -37.23 -10.12
CA LYS A 901 6.56 -36.66 -11.23
C LYS A 901 5.92 -36.98 -12.57
N TYR A 902 5.90 -35.98 -13.45
CA TYR A 902 5.46 -36.06 -14.83
C TYR A 902 6.51 -35.42 -15.74
N THR A 903 6.75 -36.05 -16.90
CA THR A 903 7.68 -35.55 -17.91
C THR A 903 6.95 -35.44 -19.24
N GLU A 904 6.85 -34.23 -19.78
CA GLU A 904 6.22 -33.99 -21.08
C GLU A 904 7.18 -34.39 -22.21
N TYR A 905 6.62 -35.05 -23.23
CA TYR A 905 7.31 -35.35 -24.48
C TYR A 905 6.48 -34.82 -25.66
N ASP A 906 7.17 -34.22 -26.64
CA ASP A 906 6.61 -33.91 -27.96
C ASP A 906 7.43 -34.64 -29.02
N ASN A 907 6.80 -35.52 -29.80
CA ASN A 907 7.49 -36.31 -30.84
C ASN A 907 8.78 -37.01 -30.35
N ASN A 908 8.70 -37.67 -29.18
CA ASN A 908 9.82 -38.32 -28.48
C ASN A 908 10.96 -37.39 -28.01
N LYS A 909 10.77 -36.07 -28.07
CA LYS A 909 11.68 -35.10 -27.48
C LYS A 909 11.17 -34.69 -26.11
N LEU A 910 12.04 -34.73 -25.10
CA LEU A 910 11.70 -34.29 -23.75
C LEU A 910 11.49 -32.77 -23.75
N VAL A 911 10.30 -32.33 -23.33
CA VAL A 911 9.94 -30.91 -23.24
C VAL A 911 10.33 -30.34 -21.88
N GLY A 912 9.89 -30.97 -20.79
CA GLY A 912 10.15 -30.52 -19.42
C GLY A 912 9.45 -31.41 -18.40
N SER A 913 9.76 -31.18 -17.13
CA SER A 913 9.22 -31.98 -16.02
C SER A 913 8.51 -31.11 -14.98
N TYR A 914 7.58 -31.74 -14.25
CA TYR A 914 6.89 -31.14 -13.12
C TYR A 914 6.43 -32.21 -12.12
N LEU A 915 6.10 -31.78 -10.91
CA LEU A 915 5.42 -32.54 -9.89
C LEU A 915 3.97 -32.06 -9.76
N TYR A 916 3.06 -32.96 -9.45
CA TYR A 916 1.70 -32.60 -9.08
C TYR A 916 1.20 -33.44 -7.89
N SER A 917 0.55 -32.77 -6.94
CA SER A 917 -0.18 -33.38 -5.82
C SER A 917 -1.66 -33.02 -5.94
N SER A 918 -2.52 -34.03 -6.11
CA SER A 918 -3.97 -33.83 -6.10
C SER A 918 -4.52 -33.54 -4.69
N ALA A 919 -3.84 -34.04 -3.65
CA ALA A 919 -4.21 -33.81 -2.27
C ALA A 919 -3.95 -32.35 -1.84
N ASP A 920 -2.84 -31.78 -2.30
CA ASP A 920 -2.46 -30.39 -1.98
C ASP A 920 -2.97 -29.39 -3.04
N GLU A 921 -3.38 -29.89 -4.21
CA GLU A 921 -3.69 -29.14 -5.43
C GLU A 921 -2.53 -28.21 -5.83
N ILE A 922 -1.31 -28.72 -5.70
CA ILE A 922 -0.07 -27.99 -5.99
C ILE A 922 0.60 -28.60 -7.23
N PHE A 923 0.97 -27.73 -8.17
CA PHE A 923 1.79 -28.03 -9.32
C PHE A 923 3.17 -27.39 -9.13
N VAL A 924 4.25 -28.14 -9.33
CA VAL A 924 5.63 -27.66 -9.20
C VAL A 924 6.41 -27.96 -10.47
N THR A 925 6.84 -26.94 -11.20
CA THR A 925 7.76 -27.12 -12.33
C THR A 925 9.20 -26.86 -11.90
N TYR A 926 10.13 -27.66 -12.41
CA TYR A 926 11.55 -27.61 -12.12
C TYR A 926 12.32 -28.39 -13.20
N ASP A 927 13.64 -28.24 -13.23
CA ASP A 927 14.49 -29.12 -14.04
C ASP A 927 14.78 -30.42 -13.28
N SER A 928 14.15 -31.52 -13.71
CA SER A 928 14.47 -32.86 -13.21
C SER A 928 15.77 -33.38 -13.81
N GLU A 929 16.39 -34.38 -13.17
CA GLU A 929 17.58 -35.08 -13.69
C GLU A 929 17.44 -35.46 -15.17
N GLU A 930 16.31 -36.03 -15.58
CA GLU A 930 16.08 -36.41 -16.99
C GLU A 930 16.05 -35.22 -17.95
N ALA A 931 15.53 -34.07 -17.50
CA ALA A 931 15.47 -32.86 -18.30
C ALA A 931 16.87 -32.23 -18.44
N ILE A 932 17.66 -32.25 -17.38
CA ILE A 932 19.05 -31.76 -17.37
C ILE A 932 19.93 -32.61 -18.28
N ILE A 933 19.84 -33.95 -18.18
CA ILE A 933 20.54 -34.87 -19.08
C ILE A 933 20.16 -34.59 -20.54
N ALA A 934 18.86 -34.43 -20.83
CA ALA A 934 18.41 -34.12 -22.19
C ALA A 934 18.92 -32.75 -22.69
N LYS A 935 19.02 -31.75 -21.81
CA LYS A 935 19.60 -30.43 -22.14
C LYS A 935 21.08 -30.53 -22.46
N TYR A 936 21.86 -31.27 -21.64
CA TYR A 936 23.28 -31.49 -21.90
C TYR A 936 23.48 -32.21 -23.25
N GLN A 937 22.74 -33.29 -23.51
CA GLN A 937 22.79 -34.02 -24.77
C GLN A 937 22.38 -33.14 -25.97
N TYR A 938 21.39 -32.26 -25.79
CA TYR A 938 21.03 -31.28 -26.81
C TYR A 938 22.17 -30.29 -27.09
N ALA A 939 22.80 -29.74 -26.05
CA ALA A 939 23.97 -28.87 -26.19
C ALA A 939 25.13 -29.59 -26.90
N GLN A 940 25.45 -30.83 -26.48
CA GLN A 940 26.47 -31.67 -27.10
C GLN A 940 26.17 -31.99 -28.58
N SER A 941 24.89 -32.17 -28.94
CA SER A 941 24.48 -32.41 -30.33
C SER A 941 24.69 -31.20 -31.25
N MET A 942 24.93 -30.03 -30.69
CA MET A 942 25.16 -28.78 -31.39
C MET A 942 26.56 -28.25 -31.05
N GLU A 943 27.54 -28.65 -31.85
CA GLU A 943 28.95 -28.27 -31.70
C GLU A 943 29.13 -26.81 -31.22
N GLY A 944 29.78 -26.65 -30.06
CA GLY A 944 30.09 -25.36 -29.44
C GLY A 944 29.03 -24.80 -28.48
N VAL A 945 27.87 -25.44 -28.32
CA VAL A 945 26.87 -25.02 -27.34
C VAL A 945 27.20 -25.60 -25.96
N GLY A 946 27.27 -24.74 -24.94
CA GLY A 946 27.47 -25.14 -23.54
C GLY A 946 26.16 -25.21 -22.74
N ILE A 947 26.27 -25.52 -21.45
CA ILE A 947 25.16 -25.50 -20.48
C ILE A 947 25.57 -24.80 -19.18
N MET A 948 24.67 -24.00 -18.59
CA MET A 948 24.86 -23.41 -17.26
C MET A 948 23.72 -23.67 -16.30
N CYS A 949 24.03 -23.65 -15.00
CA CYS A 949 23.05 -23.64 -13.93
C CYS A 949 22.85 -22.22 -13.36
N TRP A 950 21.60 -21.79 -13.24
CA TRP A 950 21.21 -20.77 -12.27
C TRP A 950 20.39 -21.40 -11.12
N CYS A 951 20.90 -21.47 -9.91
CA CYS A 951 22.32 -21.30 -9.58
C CYS A 951 22.78 -22.38 -8.61
N TYR A 952 24.10 -22.57 -8.50
CA TYR A 952 24.70 -23.60 -7.65
C TYR A 952 24.17 -23.57 -6.21
N SER A 953 24.08 -22.36 -5.66
CA SER A 953 23.67 -22.12 -4.28
C SER A 953 22.17 -22.34 -4.01
N GLU A 954 21.33 -22.37 -5.05
CA GLU A 954 19.90 -22.70 -4.93
C GLU A 954 19.62 -24.19 -5.15
N ASP A 955 20.50 -24.86 -5.89
CA ASP A 955 20.51 -26.32 -6.04
C ASP A 955 21.19 -26.98 -4.83
N THR A 956 20.51 -26.88 -3.68
CA THR A 956 21.01 -27.41 -2.41
C THR A 956 21.15 -28.94 -2.39
N SER A 957 20.74 -29.62 -3.46
CA SER A 957 20.82 -31.07 -3.69
C SER A 957 21.94 -31.50 -4.67
N ASP A 958 22.66 -30.56 -5.27
CA ASP A 958 23.61 -30.79 -6.38
C ASP A 958 23.00 -31.52 -7.60
N THR A 959 21.66 -31.49 -7.76
CA THR A 959 20.94 -32.23 -8.78
C THR A 959 21.41 -31.86 -10.19
N VAL A 960 21.64 -30.56 -10.45
CA VAL A 960 21.95 -30.05 -11.79
C VAL A 960 23.33 -30.48 -12.24
N ILE A 961 24.37 -30.19 -11.45
CA ILE A 961 25.75 -30.53 -11.82
C ILE A 961 25.96 -32.04 -11.84
N ASN A 962 25.38 -32.80 -10.90
CA ASN A 962 25.47 -34.26 -10.90
C ASN A 962 24.79 -34.87 -12.14
N ALA A 963 23.65 -34.33 -12.57
CA ALA A 963 22.98 -34.80 -13.78
C ALA A 963 23.78 -34.47 -15.06
N ILE A 964 24.43 -33.30 -15.10
CA ILE A 964 25.35 -32.93 -16.20
C ILE A 964 26.55 -33.90 -16.23
N TYR A 965 27.22 -34.11 -15.09
CA TYR A 965 28.34 -35.04 -15.01
C TYR A 965 27.94 -36.46 -15.42
N LYS A 966 26.76 -36.93 -15.00
CA LYS A 966 26.23 -38.20 -15.44
C LYS A 966 26.07 -38.24 -16.96
N ALA A 967 25.52 -37.19 -17.57
CA ALA A 967 25.36 -37.11 -19.02
C ALA A 967 26.70 -37.07 -19.78
N MET A 968 27.74 -36.45 -19.21
CA MET A 968 29.11 -36.44 -19.78
C MET A 968 29.71 -37.86 -19.89
N ASN A 969 29.29 -38.77 -19.01
CA ASN A 969 29.84 -40.12 -18.86
C ASN A 969 28.92 -41.23 -19.42
N MET A 970 27.84 -40.86 -20.14
CA MET A 970 26.95 -41.79 -20.85
C MET A 970 27.38 -41.97 -22.30
#